data_AF-A0A7C0Y2Q5-F1
#
_entry.id   AF-A0A7C0Y2Q5-F1
#
_cell.length_a   1.000
_cell.length_b   1.000
_cell.length_c   1.000
_cell.angle_alpha   90.00
_cell.angle_beta   90.00
_cell.angle_gamma   90.00
#
_symmetry.space_group_name_H-M   'P 1'
#
loop_
_entity.id
_entity.type
_entity.pdbx_description
1 polymer ?
#
loop_
_entity_poly.entity_id
_entity_poly.type
_entity_poly.pdbx_seq_one_letter_code
_entity_poly.pdbx_strand_id
1 'polypeptide(L)'
;GWWGWGLAALVCIGTALWSLAFISIYRRPHTRVAASRWIYEHVPPGSTVANEHYDWGLPLRVDGHDPFGGMYQGIEMQLYNEDTMEKRTQLYNWLDQADYIFLASNRLYASIPRLPARYPLTIEYYRALFAGELGFELVADFTSAPALGPFQFPDQENPFPLMPATEYTYQQQPIRVPLPPAEEAFSVYDHPRVLIFRKTAAYSPELVARRLNGVNILRAFQGQTPLQAEKAPDLLRFDPRTWADQQAGGTWSEMFDRQSLTNRYPALAVVVWWLAVTVLGWLAFPLLFVSLPRLPERGYGLSRVAGLLFVAYLTWLMASLHILPNTRTTIVRMTLLLALVGGGVGWSRWSEIRCFLHRRRRLIWLIEALFAALYLAWVGVRWLQPDLWHPVVGGEKPMDFAYLNAVMKSTWFPPYNPWLAGHIINYYYFGFVIVGTLIKLLGTLPALAYNLAVPLLFALTGVGAFSVAYNLFGGHYRGLDRQPGRGALVAGLCAMALTVLLGNLGVVKLIRAALISLAGGAFPSTVPWFADTVAMFRGLWEIIAHGAKLPIRTESWYWNPTRIIPTQPGEVGPITEFPAFTFLYGDLHAHMIALPLTLLALTLTVYWVRHRRPHWGSFLLAGIGIGALRPTNTWDYPTYLTLALAGLFIGAIATGRKPQRGWFRGWIVRAAVLVGLTVVCYLPYIQNYAVGYSSVEMWHGSRTPTRIYLWIHGIFLFPLLTRMGIELFRRWRRHAPDGLADGHRLVLVLISVGGGMIAVGLALVGYPVALITVPVGMAALGLLLAPAPTMPANRRWLWFMVGSAMALSLAVEGIVLKGDIGRMNTVFKFYLQVWVLLAVAAGVSVGWWDAWFRVWRSGQSEWRTLWWTGMAILAMGGALFLPYGIRARAIDRMSPETGRTLDGMAFMQTAVVSDGPSDAEMRTIPLAGDYAAIRWLQENISGSPVILEAVGRREYLWSSRVSIYTGLPTVVGWRWHQVQQYAMLPSLIVDWRREDVRECYNSTDIAQAQAILDRYDVRYIYVGEYERAYYTPAGLAKFDEMVVQGLLRLVYDAQGVRIYQVMSSAAGDGG
;
A
#
# COMPACT_ATOMS: atom_id res chain seq x y z
N GLY A 1 23.64 34.47 10.19
CA GLY A 1 23.01 35.33 9.17
C GLY A 1 21.84 36.04 9.78
N TRP A 2 21.51 37.24 9.32
CA TRP A 2 20.47 38.13 9.88
C TRP A 2 19.10 37.45 10.04
N TRP A 3 18.77 36.49 9.17
CA TRP A 3 17.58 35.63 9.28
C TRP A 3 17.49 34.81 10.58
N GLY A 4 18.62 34.37 11.14
CA GLY A 4 18.62 33.61 12.40
C GLY A 4 18.28 34.48 13.61
N TRP A 5 18.76 35.73 13.62
CA TRP A 5 18.42 36.70 14.67
C TRP A 5 16.98 37.19 14.54
N GLY A 6 16.49 37.39 13.31
CA GLY A 6 15.09 37.73 13.06
C GLY A 6 14.13 36.64 13.53
N LEU A 7 14.42 35.37 13.23
CA LEU A 7 13.59 34.25 13.69
C LEU A 7 13.61 34.11 15.22
N ALA A 8 14.78 34.27 15.85
CA ALA A 8 14.90 34.22 17.31
C ALA A 8 14.12 35.37 17.98
N ALA A 9 14.22 36.59 17.46
CA ALA A 9 13.46 37.74 17.97
C ALA A 9 11.95 37.52 17.83
N LEU A 10 11.49 37.00 16.69
CA LEU A 10 10.08 36.67 16.46
C LEU A 10 9.56 35.65 17.49
N VAL A 11 10.33 34.58 17.75
CA VAL A 11 9.98 33.54 18.73
C VAL A 11 9.94 34.13 20.15
N CYS A 12 10.95 34.91 20.54
CA CYS A 12 10.99 35.52 21.87
C CYS A 12 9.83 36.50 22.10
N ILE A 13 9.55 37.38 21.14
CA ILE A 13 8.44 38.34 21.22
C ILE A 13 7.10 37.60 21.25
N GLY A 14 6.90 36.62 20.36
CA GLY A 14 5.68 35.80 20.35
C GLY A 14 5.45 35.07 21.67
N THR A 15 6.51 34.50 22.26
CA THR A 15 6.44 33.84 23.57
C THR A 15 6.08 34.82 24.68
N ALA A 16 6.70 36.00 24.72
CA ALA A 16 6.43 37.01 25.73
C ALA A 16 4.99 37.54 25.66
N LEU A 17 4.49 37.81 24.44
CA LEU A 17 3.11 38.24 24.23
C LEU A 17 2.11 37.18 24.68
N TRP A 18 2.34 35.91 24.33
CA TRP A 18 1.48 34.81 24.79
C TRP A 18 1.47 34.66 26.31
N SER A 19 2.63 34.72 26.96
CA SER A 19 2.71 34.65 28.43
C SER A 19 1.94 35.78 29.12
N LEU A 20 2.04 37.01 28.60
CA LEU A 20 1.26 38.14 29.10
C LEU A 20 -0.24 37.94 28.90
N ALA A 21 -0.64 37.39 27.75
CA ALA A 21 -2.03 37.06 27.45
C ALA A 21 -2.58 36.02 28.45
N PHE A 22 -1.81 34.97 28.71
CA PHE A 22 -2.20 33.88 29.59
C PHE A 22 -2.35 34.33 31.05
N ILE A 23 -1.39 35.11 31.58
CA ILE A 23 -1.46 35.63 32.97
C ILE A 23 -2.74 36.45 33.23
N SER A 24 -3.33 37.05 32.19
CA SER A 24 -4.55 37.84 32.32
C SER A 24 -5.78 37.04 32.81
N ILE A 25 -5.77 35.70 32.69
CA ILE A 25 -6.89 34.86 33.15
C ILE A 25 -7.02 34.91 34.68
N TYR A 26 -5.89 34.95 35.40
CA TYR A 26 -5.84 34.96 36.87
C TYR A 26 -6.15 36.32 37.49
N ARG A 27 -6.32 37.37 36.67
CA ARG A 27 -6.80 38.68 37.14
C ARG A 27 -8.31 38.72 37.34
N ARG A 28 -9.01 37.66 36.91
CA ARG A 28 -10.46 37.52 36.97
C ARG A 28 -10.80 36.38 37.93
N PRO A 29 -11.95 36.44 38.64
CA PRO A 29 -12.45 35.30 39.40
C PRO A 29 -12.49 34.04 38.54
N HIS A 30 -12.13 32.91 39.13
CA HIS A 30 -12.26 31.61 38.46
C HIS A 30 -13.73 31.41 38.04
N THR A 31 -13.95 31.04 36.78
CA THR A 31 -15.29 31.01 36.15
C THR A 31 -16.28 30.13 36.90
N ARG A 32 -15.87 28.97 37.44
CA ARG A 32 -16.71 28.12 38.32
C ARG A 32 -17.18 28.84 39.59
N VAL A 33 -16.34 29.70 40.20
CA VAL A 33 -16.74 30.49 41.38
C VAL A 33 -17.70 31.59 40.97
N ALA A 34 -17.41 32.29 39.87
CA ALA A 34 -18.31 33.32 39.32
C ALA A 34 -19.69 32.74 38.95
N ALA A 35 -19.71 31.57 38.28
CA ALA A 35 -20.92 30.86 37.93
C ALA A 35 -21.69 30.39 39.16
N SER A 36 -21.01 29.88 40.20
CA SER A 36 -21.67 29.45 41.45
C SER A 36 -22.38 30.62 42.14
N ARG A 37 -21.74 31.79 42.23
CA ARG A 37 -22.36 33.02 42.76
C ARG A 37 -23.59 33.42 41.97
N TRP A 38 -23.47 33.41 40.63
CA TRP A 38 -24.61 33.69 39.75
C TRP A 38 -25.75 32.68 39.96
N ILE A 39 -25.45 31.39 40.09
CA ILE A 39 -26.45 30.35 40.34
C ILE A 39 -27.21 30.61 41.65
N TYR A 40 -26.51 30.93 42.75
CA TYR A 40 -27.17 31.26 44.03
C TYR A 40 -28.11 32.47 43.96
N GLU A 41 -27.82 33.42 43.07
CA GLU A 41 -28.63 34.62 42.89
C GLU A 41 -29.83 34.40 41.93
N HIS A 42 -29.73 33.48 40.96
CA HIS A 42 -30.65 33.40 39.82
C HIS A 42 -31.41 32.06 39.70
N VAL A 43 -30.92 30.97 40.28
CA VAL A 43 -31.59 29.66 40.20
C VAL A 43 -32.45 29.44 41.46
N PRO A 44 -33.76 29.16 41.33
CA PRO A 44 -34.63 28.99 42.48
C PRO A 44 -34.23 27.79 43.38
N PRO A 45 -34.19 27.94 44.71
CA PRO A 45 -34.07 26.80 45.62
C PRO A 45 -35.18 25.76 45.40
N GLY A 46 -34.83 24.48 45.51
CA GLY A 46 -35.70 23.34 45.20
C GLY A 46 -35.58 22.84 43.76
N SER A 47 -34.90 23.59 42.87
CA SER A 47 -34.67 23.16 41.48
C SER A 47 -33.81 21.89 41.42
N THR A 48 -34.09 21.06 40.42
CA THR A 48 -33.28 19.89 40.08
C THR A 48 -32.19 20.28 39.10
N VAL A 49 -30.93 20.11 39.49
CA VAL A 49 -29.76 20.55 38.72
C VAL A 49 -28.93 19.35 38.27
N ALA A 50 -28.65 19.27 36.99
CA ALA A 50 -27.85 18.21 36.40
C ALA A 50 -26.40 18.65 36.19
N ASN A 51 -25.47 17.80 36.61
CA ASN A 51 -24.03 17.99 36.45
C ASN A 51 -23.41 16.76 35.77
N GLU A 52 -22.26 16.94 35.12
CA GLU A 52 -21.56 15.86 34.42
C GLU A 52 -20.65 15.05 35.36
N HIS A 53 -20.78 13.72 35.33
CA HIS A 53 -19.84 12.83 36.02
C HIS A 53 -18.42 12.99 35.44
N TYR A 54 -17.41 12.92 36.30
CA TYR A 54 -15.99 13.21 36.00
C TYR A 54 -15.64 14.68 35.66
N ASP A 55 -16.56 15.63 35.86
CA ASP A 55 -16.24 17.06 35.96
C ASP A 55 -16.59 17.60 37.35
N TRP A 56 -16.39 18.91 37.56
CA TRP A 56 -16.72 19.59 38.82
C TRP A 56 -18.21 19.86 38.91
N GLY A 57 -18.87 19.30 39.93
CA GLY A 57 -20.27 19.63 40.23
C GLY A 57 -20.44 21.11 40.62
N LEU A 58 -21.39 21.78 39.97
CA LEU A 58 -21.84 23.12 40.28
C LEU A 58 -23.24 23.09 40.93
N PRO A 59 -23.55 24.05 41.81
CA PRO A 59 -22.68 25.12 42.32
C PRO A 59 -21.60 24.62 43.29
N LEU A 60 -20.52 25.39 43.45
CA LEU A 60 -19.49 25.15 44.46
C LEU A 60 -19.92 25.71 45.83
N ARG A 61 -19.46 25.07 46.91
CA ARG A 61 -19.60 25.60 48.28
C ARG A 61 -18.73 26.85 48.47
N VAL A 62 -19.31 28.01 48.20
CA VAL A 62 -18.65 29.33 48.33
C VAL A 62 -19.57 30.30 49.07
N ASP A 63 -18.97 31.30 49.71
CA ASP A 63 -19.69 32.37 50.41
C ASP A 63 -20.77 31.85 51.40
N GLY A 64 -20.48 30.75 52.10
CA GLY A 64 -21.36 30.17 53.14
C GLY A 64 -22.53 29.33 52.63
N HIS A 65 -22.68 29.13 51.31
CA HIS A 65 -23.76 28.33 50.74
C HIS A 65 -23.41 26.84 50.66
N ASP A 66 -24.34 25.96 51.03
CA ASP A 66 -24.25 24.50 50.79
C ASP A 66 -25.32 24.05 49.78
N PRO A 67 -24.99 23.97 48.48
CA PRO A 67 -25.97 23.77 47.41
C PRO A 67 -26.70 22.43 47.53
N PHE A 68 -26.01 21.39 47.98
CA PHE A 68 -26.56 20.04 48.12
C PHE A 68 -26.91 19.68 49.57
N GLY A 69 -26.89 20.67 50.48
CA GLY A 69 -27.38 20.55 51.86
C GLY A 69 -28.90 20.76 52.01
N GLY A 70 -29.65 20.65 50.90
CA GLY A 70 -31.10 20.86 50.85
C GLY A 70 -31.58 22.02 49.95
N MET A 71 -30.66 22.78 49.34
CA MET A 71 -31.00 23.89 48.44
C MET A 71 -31.36 23.43 47.02
N TYR A 72 -30.64 22.46 46.46
CA TYR A 72 -30.89 21.88 45.14
C TYR A 72 -30.89 20.35 45.19
N GLN A 73 -31.64 19.72 44.28
CA GLN A 73 -31.55 18.28 44.03
C GLN A 73 -30.55 18.02 42.91
N GLY A 74 -29.48 17.28 43.19
CA GLY A 74 -28.41 17.01 42.23
C GLY A 74 -28.65 15.74 41.42
N ILE A 75 -28.57 15.85 40.09
CA ILE A 75 -28.47 14.71 39.17
C ILE A 75 -27.03 14.65 38.64
N GLU A 76 -26.43 13.48 38.68
CA GLU A 76 -25.13 13.24 38.05
C GLU A 76 -25.31 12.46 36.74
N MET A 77 -24.99 13.11 35.63
CA MET A 77 -25.10 12.56 34.28
C MET A 77 -23.85 11.79 33.92
N GLN A 78 -23.99 10.48 33.77
CA GLN A 78 -22.91 9.54 33.50
C GLN A 78 -22.58 9.48 31.99
N LEU A 79 -22.25 10.63 31.39
CA LEU A 79 -22.10 10.79 29.94
C LEU A 79 -20.87 10.08 29.35
N TYR A 80 -19.86 9.74 30.15
CA TYR A 80 -18.72 8.91 29.73
C TYR A 80 -19.02 7.40 29.69
N ASN A 81 -20.15 6.93 30.22
CA ASN A 81 -20.50 5.51 30.10
C ASN A 81 -20.73 5.13 28.63
N GLU A 82 -20.56 3.87 28.28
CA GLU A 82 -20.80 3.41 26.91
C GLU A 82 -22.21 3.77 26.43
N ASP A 83 -22.35 4.15 25.16
CA ASP A 83 -23.66 4.35 24.57
C ASP A 83 -24.36 3.00 24.42
N THR A 84 -25.37 2.77 25.26
CA THR A 84 -26.20 1.57 25.33
C THR A 84 -27.68 1.93 25.32
N MET A 85 -28.57 0.95 25.11
CA MET A 85 -30.01 1.18 25.20
C MET A 85 -30.41 1.59 26.61
N GLU A 86 -29.72 1.05 27.62
CA GLU A 86 -29.85 1.42 29.02
C GLU A 86 -29.45 2.89 29.23
N LYS A 87 -28.30 3.32 28.71
CA LYS A 87 -27.86 4.72 28.82
C LYS A 87 -28.81 5.68 28.12
N ARG A 88 -29.39 5.31 26.96
CA ARG A 88 -30.41 6.13 26.29
C ARG A 88 -31.61 6.38 27.21
N THR A 89 -32.13 5.31 27.79
CA THR A 89 -33.27 5.38 28.71
C THR A 89 -32.92 6.25 29.92
N GLN A 90 -31.70 6.09 30.45
CA GLN A 90 -31.22 6.89 31.56
C GLN A 90 -31.05 8.38 31.20
N LEU A 91 -30.56 8.68 29.99
CA LEU A 91 -30.43 10.03 29.48
C LEU A 91 -31.79 10.73 29.38
N TYR A 92 -32.83 10.03 28.92
CA TYR A 92 -34.19 10.57 28.90
C TYR A 92 -34.69 10.89 30.30
N ASN A 93 -34.49 9.98 31.26
CA ASN A 93 -34.87 10.20 32.65
C ASN A 93 -34.14 11.40 33.28
N TRP A 94 -32.83 11.58 33.00
CA TRP A 94 -32.09 12.75 33.48
C TRP A 94 -32.64 14.05 32.91
N LEU A 95 -32.91 14.08 31.59
CA LEU A 95 -33.45 15.26 30.93
C LEU A 95 -34.87 15.58 31.42
N ASP A 96 -35.70 14.57 31.69
CA ASP A 96 -37.05 14.74 32.22
C ASP A 96 -37.05 15.36 33.61
N GLN A 97 -36.10 14.97 34.46
CA GLN A 97 -36.00 15.47 35.84
C GLN A 97 -35.27 16.81 35.97
N ALA A 98 -34.30 17.11 35.09
CA ALA A 98 -33.44 18.29 35.24
C ALA A 98 -34.15 19.60 34.89
N ASP A 99 -34.24 20.55 35.82
CA ASP A 99 -34.69 21.92 35.54
C ASP A 99 -33.56 22.76 34.93
N TYR A 100 -32.33 22.48 35.33
CA TYR A 100 -31.12 23.11 34.82
C TYR A 100 -30.04 22.08 34.50
N ILE A 101 -29.24 22.34 33.47
CA ILE A 101 -28.05 21.55 33.12
C ILE A 101 -26.84 22.47 33.21
N PHE A 102 -25.88 22.10 34.05
CA PHE A 102 -24.63 22.83 34.24
C PHE A 102 -23.49 22.06 33.60
N LEU A 103 -22.81 22.69 32.64
CA LEU A 103 -21.56 22.19 32.07
C LEU A 103 -20.43 23.01 32.69
N ALA A 104 -19.63 22.39 33.56
CA ALA A 104 -18.64 23.10 34.36
C ALA A 104 -17.31 23.37 33.62
N SER A 105 -17.11 22.74 32.47
CA SER A 105 -15.97 22.95 31.57
C SER A 105 -16.25 22.35 30.18
N ASN A 106 -15.27 22.46 29.28
CA ASN A 106 -15.24 21.78 27.99
C ASN A 106 -14.79 20.32 28.04
N ARG A 107 -14.54 19.72 29.21
CA ARG A 107 -13.98 18.38 29.34
C ARG A 107 -14.74 17.32 28.55
N LEU A 108 -16.04 17.12 28.82
CA LEU A 108 -16.79 16.03 28.22
C LEU A 108 -17.19 16.37 26.78
N TYR A 109 -17.80 17.54 26.58
CA TYR A 109 -18.29 17.91 25.26
C TYR A 109 -17.18 18.14 24.23
N ALA A 110 -15.92 18.35 24.64
CA ALA A 110 -14.78 18.41 23.71
C ALA A 110 -14.04 17.07 23.53
N SER A 111 -13.94 16.23 24.56
CA SER A 111 -13.23 14.95 24.46
C SER A 111 -14.07 13.83 23.83
N ILE A 112 -15.37 13.75 24.16
CA ILE A 112 -16.28 12.70 23.67
C ILE A 112 -16.41 12.71 22.14
N PRO A 113 -16.53 13.87 21.46
CA PRO A 113 -16.59 13.91 19.99
C PRO A 113 -15.37 13.36 19.26
N ARG A 114 -14.23 13.20 19.94
CA ARG A 114 -13.04 12.54 19.40
C ARG A 114 -13.20 11.02 19.26
N LEU A 115 -14.27 10.46 19.83
CA LEU A 115 -14.60 9.04 19.85
C LEU A 115 -16.00 8.79 19.23
N PRO A 116 -16.24 9.21 17.97
CA PRO A 116 -17.59 9.23 17.40
C PRO A 116 -18.22 7.86 17.21
N ALA A 117 -17.40 6.82 17.07
CA ALA A 117 -17.89 5.44 16.99
C ALA A 117 -18.35 4.90 18.34
N ARG A 118 -17.75 5.36 19.44
CA ARG A 118 -18.07 4.91 20.80
C ARG A 118 -19.25 5.65 21.40
N TYR A 119 -19.37 6.95 21.11
CA TYR A 119 -20.37 7.83 21.74
C TYR A 119 -21.34 8.55 20.76
N PRO A 120 -21.95 7.86 19.79
CA PRO A 120 -22.82 8.52 18.80
C PRO A 120 -24.08 9.17 19.41
N LEU A 121 -24.67 8.59 20.47
CA LEU A 121 -25.82 9.18 21.16
C LEU A 121 -25.40 10.41 21.93
N THR A 122 -24.29 10.32 22.65
CA THR A 122 -23.84 11.41 23.52
C THR A 122 -23.40 12.64 22.73
N ILE A 123 -22.79 12.43 21.56
CA ILE A 123 -22.46 13.50 20.61
C ILE A 123 -23.74 14.20 20.12
N GLU A 124 -24.75 13.42 19.74
CA GLU A 124 -26.03 13.99 19.28
C GLU A 124 -26.75 14.74 20.40
N TYR A 125 -26.66 14.26 21.65
CA TYR A 125 -27.14 14.97 22.82
C TYR A 125 -26.51 16.37 22.96
N TYR A 126 -25.17 16.49 22.92
CA TYR A 126 -24.52 17.80 23.03
C TYR A 126 -24.87 18.71 21.86
N ARG A 127 -24.89 18.17 20.63
CA ARG A 127 -25.25 18.94 19.43
C ARG A 127 -26.66 19.51 19.54
N ALA A 128 -27.62 18.69 19.96
CA ALA A 128 -29.02 19.09 20.12
C ALA A 128 -29.22 20.05 21.31
N LEU A 129 -28.50 19.83 22.42
CA LEU A 129 -28.51 20.73 23.58
C LEU A 129 -27.99 22.13 23.21
N PHE A 130 -26.84 22.21 22.54
CA PHE A 130 -26.19 23.48 22.17
C PHE A 130 -26.99 24.25 21.11
N ALA A 131 -27.81 23.55 20.32
CA ALA A 131 -28.73 24.12 19.35
C ALA A 131 -30.13 24.44 19.94
N GLY A 132 -30.44 23.99 21.15
CA GLY A 132 -31.71 24.25 21.85
C GLY A 132 -32.85 23.34 21.41
N GLU A 133 -32.53 22.33 20.61
CA GLU A 133 -33.49 21.41 20.01
C GLU A 133 -34.05 20.39 21.02
N LEU A 134 -33.48 20.33 22.23
CA LEU A 134 -33.97 19.51 23.34
C LEU A 134 -34.95 20.26 24.26
N GLY A 135 -35.30 21.51 23.96
CA GLY A 135 -36.17 22.33 24.82
C GLY A 135 -35.45 22.99 26.00
N PHE A 136 -34.14 23.15 25.90
CA PHE A 136 -33.32 23.90 26.85
C PHE A 136 -32.74 25.15 26.17
N GLU A 137 -32.66 26.26 26.89
CA GLU A 137 -32.01 27.49 26.44
C GLU A 137 -30.75 27.77 27.25
N LEU A 138 -29.73 28.36 26.63
CA LEU A 138 -28.53 28.83 27.32
C LEU A 138 -28.84 30.15 28.03
N VAL A 139 -28.85 30.17 29.37
CA VAL A 139 -29.13 31.38 30.14
C VAL A 139 -27.85 32.12 30.52
N ALA A 140 -26.74 31.40 30.77
CA ALA A 140 -25.47 32.03 31.15
C ALA A 140 -24.23 31.34 30.56
N ASP A 141 -23.25 32.15 30.12
CA ASP A 141 -21.95 31.72 29.59
C ASP A 141 -20.80 32.43 30.31
N PHE A 142 -19.96 31.66 31.01
CA PHE A 142 -18.80 32.14 31.74
C PHE A 142 -17.51 31.67 31.08
N THR A 143 -16.73 32.62 30.56
CA THR A 143 -15.41 32.37 29.93
C THR A 143 -14.35 33.34 30.43
N SER A 144 -13.12 32.87 30.63
CA SER A 144 -11.96 33.72 30.93
C SER A 144 -10.78 33.42 30.01
N ALA A 145 -10.90 33.74 28.71
CA ALA A 145 -9.84 33.48 27.74
C ALA A 145 -8.60 34.36 27.98
N PRO A 146 -7.39 33.88 27.62
CA PRO A 146 -6.18 34.70 27.53
C PRO A 146 -6.42 35.97 26.71
N ALA A 147 -5.91 37.11 27.18
CA ALA A 147 -6.23 38.40 26.60
C ALA A 147 -5.07 39.41 26.67
N LEU A 148 -4.92 40.19 25.60
CA LEU A 148 -4.03 41.36 25.52
C LEU A 148 -4.86 42.59 25.17
N GLY A 149 -5.23 43.39 26.18
CA GLY A 149 -6.13 44.52 25.98
C GLY A 149 -7.51 44.06 25.46
N PRO A 150 -8.01 44.60 24.33
CA PRO A 150 -9.30 44.19 23.76
C PRO A 150 -9.25 42.87 22.98
N PHE A 151 -8.05 42.34 22.69
CA PHE A 151 -7.87 41.10 21.96
C PHE A 151 -7.95 39.90 22.89
N GLN A 152 -8.87 38.98 22.62
CA GLN A 152 -8.96 37.70 23.30
C GLN A 152 -8.51 36.58 22.38
N PHE A 153 -7.88 35.58 22.97
CA PHE A 153 -7.40 34.39 22.30
C PHE A 153 -8.12 33.17 22.89
N PRO A 154 -9.35 32.86 22.43
CA PRO A 154 -10.05 31.66 22.87
C PRO A 154 -9.23 30.43 22.51
N ASP A 155 -8.82 29.69 23.52
CA ASP A 155 -8.00 28.49 23.43
C ASP A 155 -8.78 27.24 23.89
N GLN A 156 -10.08 27.36 24.18
CA GLN A 156 -10.95 26.23 24.48
C GLN A 156 -11.50 25.58 23.21
N GLU A 157 -11.52 24.25 23.19
CA GLU A 157 -12.15 23.47 22.14
C GLU A 157 -13.68 23.53 22.26
N ASN A 158 -14.36 23.89 21.16
CA ASN A 158 -15.81 23.93 21.07
C ASN A 158 -16.24 23.22 19.76
N PRO A 159 -16.57 21.92 19.81
CA PRO A 159 -16.86 21.13 18.62
C PRO A 159 -18.25 21.40 18.02
N PHE A 160 -19.15 22.03 18.78
CA PHE A 160 -20.51 22.33 18.34
C PHE A 160 -20.77 23.85 18.32
N PRO A 161 -21.52 24.36 17.33
CA PRO A 161 -22.07 25.71 17.39
C PRO A 161 -22.92 25.88 18.65
N LEU A 162 -22.68 26.93 19.42
CA LEU A 162 -23.40 27.23 20.66
C LEU A 162 -24.35 28.41 20.45
N MET A 163 -25.61 28.25 20.85
CA MET A 163 -26.59 29.35 20.88
C MET A 163 -26.11 30.51 21.77
N PRO A 164 -26.52 31.77 21.50
CA PRO A 164 -26.17 32.89 22.38
C PRO A 164 -26.84 32.74 23.75
N ALA A 165 -26.15 33.19 24.82
CA ALA A 165 -26.74 33.22 26.15
C ALA A 165 -27.79 34.34 26.25
N THR A 166 -28.95 34.03 26.83
CA THR A 166 -30.10 34.96 26.87
C THR A 166 -30.05 35.95 28.03
N GLU A 167 -29.45 35.59 29.16
CA GLU A 167 -29.47 36.42 30.38
C GLU A 167 -28.09 36.99 30.73
N TYR A 168 -27.04 36.17 30.66
CA TYR A 168 -25.72 36.57 31.13
C TYR A 168 -24.56 36.08 30.25
N THR A 169 -23.63 36.98 29.95
CA THR A 169 -22.34 36.63 29.34
C THR A 169 -21.23 37.33 30.14
N TYR A 170 -20.33 36.55 30.73
CA TYR A 170 -19.32 37.05 31.67
C TYR A 170 -18.37 38.09 31.06
N GLN A 171 -18.15 38.04 29.75
CA GLN A 171 -17.31 39.00 29.03
C GLN A 171 -18.02 39.53 27.79
N GLN A 172 -18.32 40.83 27.79
CA GLN A 172 -19.00 41.49 26.68
C GLN A 172 -18.00 42.14 25.70
N GLN A 173 -18.26 41.99 24.40
CA GLN A 173 -17.60 42.67 23.28
C GLN A 173 -16.06 42.51 23.09
N PRO A 174 -15.48 41.29 23.12
CA PRO A 174 -14.07 41.10 22.79
C PRO A 174 -13.77 41.05 21.29
N ILE A 175 -12.59 41.52 20.86
CA ILE A 175 -12.03 41.21 19.54
C ILE A 175 -11.42 39.80 19.64
N ARG A 176 -12.12 38.80 19.09
CA ARG A 176 -11.66 37.41 19.11
C ARG A 176 -10.61 37.16 18.03
N VAL A 177 -9.44 36.70 18.44
CA VAL A 177 -8.38 36.22 17.56
C VAL A 177 -8.35 34.70 17.68
N PRO A 178 -8.81 33.96 16.64
CA PRO A 178 -8.85 32.50 16.71
C PRO A 178 -7.42 31.94 16.72
N LEU A 179 -7.12 31.11 17.73
CA LEU A 179 -5.93 30.27 17.79
C LEU A 179 -6.35 28.80 17.82
N PRO A 180 -5.45 27.86 17.45
CA PRO A 180 -5.67 26.45 17.73
C PRO A 180 -5.96 26.24 19.24
N PRO A 181 -6.89 25.34 19.60
CA PRO A 181 -7.20 25.07 21.00
C PRO A 181 -5.98 24.54 21.74
N ALA A 182 -5.86 24.88 23.02
CA ALA A 182 -4.84 24.36 23.92
C ALA A 182 -5.16 22.91 24.33
N GLU A 183 -4.17 22.24 24.93
CA GLU A 183 -4.36 20.93 25.56
C GLU A 183 -5.38 21.05 26.71
N GLU A 184 -6.16 20.00 26.99
CA GLU A 184 -7.29 20.00 27.94
C GLU A 184 -6.90 20.62 29.28
N ALA A 185 -5.71 20.29 29.81
CA ALA A 185 -5.28 20.71 31.14
C ALA A 185 -5.19 22.24 31.28
N PHE A 186 -4.88 22.97 30.21
CA PHE A 186 -4.84 24.43 30.24
C PHE A 186 -6.25 25.03 30.36
N SER A 187 -7.21 24.50 29.61
CA SER A 187 -8.57 25.05 29.58
C SER A 187 -9.44 24.61 30.76
N VAL A 188 -9.38 23.33 31.17
CA VAL A 188 -10.31 22.75 32.15
C VAL A 188 -9.97 23.13 33.60
N TYR A 189 -8.70 23.42 33.89
CA TYR A 189 -8.24 23.72 35.25
C TYR A 189 -8.04 25.22 35.50
N ASP A 190 -7.39 25.96 34.60
CA ASP A 190 -7.03 27.36 34.86
C ASP A 190 -8.19 28.33 34.55
N HIS A 191 -8.91 28.11 33.44
CA HIS A 191 -9.97 29.03 32.98
C HIS A 191 -11.11 28.31 32.22
N PRO A 192 -11.85 27.40 32.89
CA PRO A 192 -12.88 26.59 32.24
C PRO A 192 -14.04 27.44 31.73
N ARG A 193 -14.68 27.00 30.65
CA ARG A 193 -15.94 27.60 30.18
C ARG A 193 -17.11 26.95 30.89
N VAL A 194 -17.88 27.72 31.65
CA VAL A 194 -19.09 27.23 32.31
C VAL A 194 -20.31 27.65 31.52
N LEU A 195 -21.16 26.69 31.15
CA LEU A 195 -22.41 26.90 30.44
C LEU A 195 -23.59 26.47 31.31
N ILE A 196 -24.60 27.31 31.41
CA ILE A 196 -25.81 27.04 32.20
C ILE A 196 -27.02 27.05 31.28
N PHE A 197 -27.68 25.89 31.20
CA PHE A 197 -28.91 25.71 30.43
C PHE A 197 -30.11 25.60 31.35
N ARG A 198 -31.24 26.21 30.96
CA ARG A 198 -32.53 26.14 31.66
C ARG A 198 -33.55 25.40 30.81
N LYS A 199 -34.33 24.51 31.42
CA LYS A 199 -35.47 23.85 30.76
C LYS A 199 -36.57 24.86 30.46
N THR A 200 -37.09 24.82 29.24
CA THR A 200 -38.15 25.72 28.77
C THR A 200 -39.49 25.00 28.67
N ALA A 201 -40.57 25.76 28.49
CA ALA A 201 -41.90 25.19 28.21
C ALA A 201 -41.98 24.40 26.89
N ALA A 202 -40.97 24.49 26.01
CA ALA A 202 -40.89 23.69 24.79
C ALA A 202 -40.41 22.24 25.03
N TYR A 203 -39.88 21.94 26.23
CA TYR A 203 -39.42 20.60 26.58
C TYR A 203 -40.59 19.58 26.60
N SER A 204 -40.38 18.41 26.00
CA SER A 204 -41.25 17.24 26.17
C SER A 204 -40.45 15.95 25.98
N PRO A 205 -40.81 14.85 26.67
CA PRO A 205 -40.21 13.54 26.44
C PRO A 205 -40.28 13.11 24.96
N GLU A 206 -41.39 13.41 24.28
CA GLU A 206 -41.59 13.10 22.86
C GLU A 206 -40.67 13.92 21.94
N LEU A 207 -40.33 15.16 22.29
CA LEU A 207 -39.34 15.96 21.55
C LEU A 207 -37.95 15.32 21.66
N VAL A 208 -37.52 14.99 22.88
CA VAL A 208 -36.22 14.35 23.14
C VAL A 208 -36.13 13.00 22.44
N ALA A 209 -37.16 12.16 22.58
CA ALA A 209 -37.24 10.87 21.93
C ALA A 209 -37.18 11.00 20.39
N ARG A 210 -37.94 11.92 19.79
CA ARG A 210 -37.87 12.18 18.34
C ARG A 210 -36.47 12.61 17.90
N ARG A 211 -35.76 13.40 18.71
CA ARG A 211 -34.41 13.87 18.36
C ARG A 211 -33.35 12.78 18.47
N LEU A 212 -33.38 12.01 19.56
CA LEU A 212 -32.31 11.08 19.92
C LEU A 212 -32.54 9.63 19.45
N ASN A 213 -33.78 9.22 19.15
CA ASN A 213 -34.06 7.86 18.65
C ASN A 213 -33.49 7.58 17.25
N GLY A 214 -33.18 8.62 16.46
CA GLY A 214 -32.52 8.49 15.17
C GLY A 214 -31.09 7.92 15.25
N VAL A 215 -30.47 7.94 16.44
CA VAL A 215 -29.13 7.37 16.64
C VAL A 215 -29.22 5.85 16.77
N ASN A 216 -28.46 5.11 15.95
CA ASN A 216 -28.40 3.65 16.06
C ASN A 216 -27.35 3.22 17.10
N ILE A 217 -27.77 3.10 18.36
CA ILE A 217 -26.90 2.73 19.49
C ILE A 217 -26.39 1.29 19.41
N LEU A 218 -27.14 0.38 18.78
CA LEU A 218 -26.68 -1.00 18.57
C LEU A 218 -25.43 -1.06 17.69
N ARG A 219 -25.05 0.07 17.05
CA ARG A 219 -23.84 0.23 16.26
C ARG A 219 -22.74 1.06 16.94
N ALA A 220 -22.87 1.38 18.22
CA ALA A 220 -21.82 2.02 19.01
C ALA A 220 -20.71 1.02 19.39
N PHE A 221 -19.45 1.45 19.35
CA PHE A 221 -18.29 0.61 19.64
C PHE A 221 -17.96 0.63 21.11
N GLN A 222 -18.40 -0.41 21.82
CA GLN A 222 -18.09 -0.57 23.22
C GLN A 222 -16.62 -0.98 23.42
N GLY A 223 -15.96 -0.40 24.42
CA GLY A 223 -14.58 -0.74 24.78
C GLY A 223 -13.49 -0.17 23.87
N GLN A 224 -13.83 0.72 22.93
CA GLN A 224 -12.82 1.42 22.12
C GLN A 224 -12.00 2.39 22.99
N THR A 225 -10.69 2.20 23.02
CA THR A 225 -9.78 3.07 23.78
C THR A 225 -9.40 4.32 22.97
N PRO A 226 -9.02 5.44 23.63
CA PRO A 226 -8.52 6.64 22.94
C PRO A 226 -7.37 6.35 21.97
N LEU A 227 -6.41 5.49 22.37
CA LEU A 227 -5.28 5.09 21.52
C LEU A 227 -5.73 4.34 20.24
N GLN A 228 -6.82 3.57 20.32
CA GLN A 228 -7.37 2.90 19.14
C GLN A 228 -8.08 3.88 18.21
N ALA A 229 -8.75 4.89 18.75
CA ALA A 229 -9.40 5.93 17.96
C ALA A 229 -8.40 6.91 17.34
N GLU A 230 -7.31 7.26 18.02
CA GLU A 230 -6.24 8.09 17.43
C GLU A 230 -5.61 7.45 16.18
N LYS A 231 -5.65 6.12 16.06
CA LYS A 231 -5.17 5.42 14.86
C LYS A 231 -6.11 5.60 13.65
N ALA A 232 -7.37 5.96 13.88
CA ALA A 232 -8.39 6.19 12.85
C ALA A 232 -9.48 7.17 13.37
N PRO A 233 -9.15 8.46 13.54
CA PRO A 233 -9.98 9.42 14.26
C PRO A 233 -11.39 9.59 13.66
N ASP A 234 -11.50 9.54 12.33
CA ASP A 234 -12.79 9.63 11.61
C ASP A 234 -13.26 8.28 11.06
N LEU A 235 -12.79 7.16 11.63
CA LEU A 235 -12.98 5.82 11.06
C LEU A 235 -12.47 5.70 9.61
N LEU A 236 -11.57 6.59 9.20
CA LEU A 236 -11.10 6.74 7.82
C LEU A 236 -12.24 7.02 6.80
N ARG A 237 -13.27 7.76 7.24
CA ARG A 237 -14.31 8.30 6.38
C ARG A 237 -13.86 9.60 5.74
N PHE A 238 -14.42 9.90 4.58
CA PHE A 238 -14.33 11.25 4.04
C PHE A 238 -15.23 12.20 4.83
N ASP A 239 -14.81 13.46 4.93
CA ASP A 239 -15.76 14.52 5.28
C ASP A 239 -16.83 14.65 4.16
N PRO A 240 -18.03 15.19 4.48
CA PRO A 240 -19.13 15.24 3.52
C PRO A 240 -18.81 16.01 2.22
N ARG A 241 -17.97 17.05 2.27
CA ARG A 241 -17.63 17.85 1.09
C ARG A 241 -16.69 17.07 0.18
N THR A 242 -15.63 16.49 0.73
CA THR A 242 -14.72 15.64 -0.05
C THR A 242 -15.45 14.42 -0.61
N TRP A 243 -16.36 13.81 0.14
CA TRP A 243 -17.17 12.69 -0.38
C TRP A 243 -18.04 13.12 -1.56
N ALA A 244 -18.71 14.27 -1.48
CA ALA A 244 -19.48 14.82 -2.59
C ALA A 244 -18.60 15.12 -3.82
N ASP A 245 -17.40 15.67 -3.63
CA ASP A 245 -16.42 15.88 -4.72
C ASP A 245 -15.96 14.57 -5.36
N GLN A 246 -15.79 13.50 -4.58
CA GLN A 246 -15.44 12.17 -5.08
C GLN A 246 -16.61 11.55 -5.87
N GLN A 247 -17.85 11.72 -5.39
CA GLN A 247 -19.07 11.24 -6.08
C GLN A 247 -19.39 12.03 -7.35
N ALA A 248 -19.16 13.34 -7.37
CA ALA A 248 -19.32 14.17 -8.56
C ALA A 248 -18.22 13.89 -9.60
N GLY A 249 -17.04 13.48 -9.14
CA GLY A 249 -15.86 13.27 -9.96
C GLY A 249 -15.88 12.03 -10.85
N GLY A 250 -15.37 12.22 -12.08
CA GLY A 250 -14.84 11.15 -12.92
C GLY A 250 -15.88 10.29 -13.65
N THR A 251 -16.60 10.84 -14.62
CA THR A 251 -17.45 10.07 -15.54
C THR A 251 -16.61 9.12 -16.41
N TRP A 252 -16.98 7.83 -16.44
CA TRP A 252 -16.17 6.80 -17.09
C TRP A 252 -16.02 7.03 -18.59
N SER A 253 -17.11 7.28 -19.31
CA SER A 253 -17.12 7.49 -20.76
C SER A 253 -16.33 8.72 -21.20
N GLU A 254 -16.27 9.77 -20.37
CA GLU A 254 -15.45 10.96 -20.61
C GLU A 254 -13.95 10.65 -20.47
N MET A 255 -13.58 9.78 -19.52
CA MET A 255 -12.19 9.37 -19.32
C MET A 255 -11.72 8.35 -20.36
N PHE A 256 -12.61 7.45 -20.79
CA PHE A 256 -12.29 6.30 -21.62
C PHE A 256 -13.30 6.13 -22.77
N ASP A 257 -13.06 6.86 -23.86
CA ASP A 257 -13.87 6.71 -25.07
C ASP A 257 -13.56 5.38 -25.77
N ARG A 258 -14.54 4.46 -25.77
CA ARG A 258 -14.45 3.15 -26.45
C ARG A 258 -14.28 3.27 -27.97
N GLN A 259 -14.78 4.34 -28.58
CA GLN A 259 -14.72 4.55 -30.03
C GLN A 259 -13.38 5.12 -30.49
N SER A 260 -12.55 5.60 -29.56
CA SER A 260 -11.20 6.06 -29.87
C SER A 260 -10.36 4.95 -30.54
N LEU A 261 -9.47 5.37 -31.45
CA LEU A 261 -8.71 4.45 -32.30
C LEU A 261 -7.89 3.43 -31.51
N THR A 262 -7.28 3.84 -30.39
CA THR A 262 -6.50 2.95 -29.52
C THR A 262 -7.36 1.90 -28.83
N ASN A 263 -8.59 2.23 -28.44
CA ASN A 263 -9.51 1.29 -27.80
C ASN A 263 -10.18 0.34 -28.79
N ARG A 264 -10.43 0.80 -30.02
CA ARG A 264 -10.96 -0.04 -31.11
C ARG A 264 -9.93 -1.01 -31.68
N TYR A 265 -8.66 -0.60 -31.74
CA TYR A 265 -7.57 -1.39 -32.31
C TYR A 265 -6.47 -1.67 -31.26
N PRO A 266 -6.56 -2.78 -30.51
CA PRO A 266 -5.60 -3.11 -29.44
C PRO A 266 -4.13 -3.10 -29.87
N ALA A 267 -3.82 -3.51 -31.11
CA ALA A 267 -2.46 -3.45 -31.66
C ALA A 267 -1.92 -2.01 -31.75
N LEU A 268 -2.78 -1.04 -32.05
CA LEU A 268 -2.41 0.38 -32.03
C LEU A 268 -2.16 0.85 -30.59
N ALA A 269 -2.98 0.42 -29.62
CA ALA A 269 -2.75 0.73 -28.21
C ALA A 269 -1.37 0.22 -27.72
N VAL A 270 -0.96 -0.98 -28.12
CA VAL A 270 0.38 -1.53 -27.81
C VAL A 270 1.49 -0.57 -28.28
N VAL A 271 1.40 -0.09 -29.53
CA VAL A 271 2.39 0.83 -30.09
C VAL A 271 2.35 2.20 -29.40
N VAL A 272 1.16 2.75 -29.16
CA VAL A 272 0.99 4.05 -28.50
C VAL A 272 1.52 4.02 -27.07
N TRP A 273 1.28 2.94 -26.31
CA TRP A 273 1.85 2.77 -24.97
C TRP A 273 3.37 2.76 -24.98
N TRP A 274 3.97 2.01 -25.90
CA TRP A 274 5.42 1.98 -26.07
C TRP A 274 5.97 3.38 -26.42
N LEU A 275 5.37 4.08 -27.38
CA LEU A 275 5.78 5.42 -27.77
C LEU A 275 5.63 6.42 -26.61
N ALA A 276 4.50 6.40 -25.90
CA ALA A 276 4.23 7.31 -24.79
C ALA A 276 5.28 7.18 -23.67
N VAL A 277 5.58 5.95 -23.25
CA VAL A 277 6.60 5.71 -22.21
C VAL A 277 8.00 6.08 -22.72
N THR A 278 8.28 5.85 -24.00
CA THR A 278 9.55 6.26 -24.61
C THR A 278 9.71 7.78 -24.62
N VAL A 279 8.67 8.52 -24.97
CA VAL A 279 8.64 9.99 -24.92
C VAL A 279 8.87 10.47 -23.48
N LEU A 280 8.11 9.96 -22.50
CA LEU A 280 8.30 10.30 -21.09
C LEU A 280 9.73 10.00 -20.61
N GLY A 281 10.31 8.89 -21.06
CA GLY A 281 11.71 8.56 -20.81
C GLY A 281 12.68 9.60 -21.37
N TRP A 282 12.50 10.03 -22.62
CA TRP A 282 13.32 11.07 -23.23
C TRP A 282 13.18 12.44 -22.55
N LEU A 283 11.99 12.78 -22.06
CA LEU A 283 11.78 14.01 -21.28
C LEU A 283 12.50 13.96 -19.93
N ALA A 284 12.52 12.79 -19.27
CA ALA A 284 13.21 12.61 -17.99
C ALA A 284 14.73 12.41 -18.13
N PHE A 285 15.21 11.94 -19.29
CA PHE A 285 16.61 11.56 -19.49
C PHE A 285 17.60 12.70 -19.20
N PRO A 286 17.41 13.96 -19.63
CA PRO A 286 18.31 15.06 -19.27
C PRO A 286 18.47 15.26 -17.76
N LEU A 287 17.40 15.07 -16.99
CA LEU A 287 17.43 15.19 -15.52
C LEU A 287 18.27 14.08 -14.89
N LEU A 288 18.14 12.84 -15.39
CA LEU A 288 18.98 11.72 -14.98
C LEU A 288 20.43 11.90 -15.41
N PHE A 289 20.66 12.41 -16.62
CA PHE A 289 21.99 12.62 -17.20
C PHE A 289 22.86 13.54 -16.33
N VAL A 290 22.26 14.61 -15.81
CA VAL A 290 22.91 15.58 -14.91
C VAL A 290 22.96 15.06 -13.47
N SER A 291 21.97 14.29 -13.03
CA SER A 291 21.94 13.74 -11.66
C SER A 291 22.90 12.57 -11.44
N LEU A 292 23.24 11.83 -12.51
CA LEU A 292 24.04 10.60 -12.47
C LEU A 292 25.30 10.65 -13.35
N PRO A 293 26.17 11.70 -13.26
CA PRO A 293 27.20 12.01 -14.26
C PRO A 293 28.39 11.04 -14.31
N ARG A 294 28.40 9.98 -13.51
CA ARG A 294 29.48 8.96 -13.46
C ARG A 294 29.00 7.53 -13.73
N LEU A 295 27.72 7.35 -14.02
CA LEU A 295 27.21 6.07 -14.49
C LEU A 295 27.54 5.93 -16.00
N PRO A 296 28.08 4.78 -16.44
CA PRO A 296 28.35 4.52 -17.86
C PRO A 296 27.19 4.82 -18.83
N GLU A 297 25.95 4.54 -18.44
CA GLU A 297 24.75 4.82 -19.25
C GLU A 297 24.03 6.12 -18.88
N ARG A 298 24.56 6.91 -17.92
CA ARG A 298 23.98 8.19 -17.47
C ARG A 298 22.49 8.12 -17.07
N GLY A 299 22.01 6.95 -16.67
CA GLY A 299 20.62 6.71 -16.28
C GLY A 299 19.63 6.43 -17.42
N TYR A 300 20.09 6.25 -18.66
CA TYR A 300 19.21 6.05 -19.81
C TYR A 300 18.23 4.87 -19.66
N GLY A 301 18.71 3.70 -19.20
CA GLY A 301 17.85 2.51 -19.09
C GLY A 301 16.74 2.63 -18.04
N LEU A 302 16.86 3.55 -17.09
CA LEU A 302 15.82 3.84 -16.09
C LEU A 302 15.01 5.10 -16.39
N SER A 303 15.29 5.78 -17.51
CA SER A 303 14.62 7.03 -17.88
C SER A 303 13.11 6.87 -18.01
N ARG A 304 12.64 5.74 -18.57
CA ARG A 304 11.22 5.39 -18.67
C ARG A 304 10.53 5.28 -17.32
N VAL A 305 11.17 4.57 -16.37
CA VAL A 305 10.65 4.43 -15.00
C VAL A 305 10.59 5.80 -14.32
N ALA A 306 11.66 6.59 -14.44
CA ALA A 306 11.71 7.92 -13.85
C ALA A 306 10.68 8.88 -14.47
N GLY A 307 10.48 8.85 -15.78
CA GLY A 307 9.50 9.69 -16.48
C GLY A 307 8.07 9.37 -16.05
N LEU A 308 7.71 8.09 -15.98
CA LEU A 308 6.42 7.66 -15.44
C LEU A 308 6.24 8.08 -13.98
N LEU A 309 7.26 7.83 -13.15
CA LEU A 309 7.23 8.19 -11.74
C LEU A 309 7.08 9.70 -11.53
N PHE A 310 7.80 10.54 -12.30
CA PHE A 310 7.72 12.00 -12.14
C PHE A 310 6.34 12.54 -12.48
N VAL A 311 5.74 12.13 -13.60
CA VAL A 311 4.41 12.60 -13.98
C VAL A 311 3.35 12.12 -12.99
N ALA A 312 3.42 10.85 -12.57
CA ALA A 312 2.52 10.30 -11.56
C ALA A 312 2.68 11.00 -10.21
N TYR A 313 3.91 11.19 -9.74
CA TYR A 313 4.23 11.86 -8.49
C TYR A 313 3.72 13.29 -8.44
N LEU A 314 3.98 14.08 -9.50
CA LEU A 314 3.53 15.46 -9.57
C LEU A 314 2.00 15.55 -9.63
N THR A 315 1.34 14.70 -10.41
CA THR A 315 -0.13 14.66 -10.48
C THR A 315 -0.73 14.29 -9.12
N TRP A 316 -0.20 13.24 -8.49
CA TRP A 316 -0.61 12.78 -7.17
C TRP A 316 -0.41 13.86 -6.12
N LEU A 317 0.73 14.55 -6.11
CA LEU A 317 1.03 15.60 -5.14
C LEU A 317 0.05 16.77 -5.29
N MET A 318 -0.24 17.22 -6.51
CA MET A 318 -1.18 18.33 -6.73
C MET A 318 -2.61 17.99 -6.29
N ALA A 319 -3.04 16.75 -6.49
CA ALA A 319 -4.34 16.27 -6.05
C ALA A 319 -4.38 15.98 -4.53
N SER A 320 -3.29 15.48 -3.94
CA SER A 320 -3.21 15.26 -2.48
C SER A 320 -3.17 16.56 -1.69
N LEU A 321 -2.63 17.64 -2.29
CA LEU A 321 -2.62 18.99 -1.71
C LEU A 321 -3.90 19.79 -2.04
N HIS A 322 -4.87 19.19 -2.72
CA HIS A 322 -6.11 19.83 -3.17
C HIS A 322 -5.90 21.08 -4.04
N ILE A 323 -4.79 21.15 -4.79
CA ILE A 323 -4.47 22.30 -5.67
C ILE A 323 -5.03 22.09 -7.08
N LEU A 324 -4.85 20.90 -7.65
CA LEU A 324 -5.44 20.52 -8.95
C LEU A 324 -6.02 19.11 -8.85
N PRO A 325 -7.26 18.87 -9.32
CA PRO A 325 -7.88 17.56 -9.24
C PRO A 325 -7.15 16.55 -10.13
N ASN A 326 -7.25 15.27 -9.80
CA ASN A 326 -6.71 14.17 -10.57
C ASN A 326 -7.47 14.00 -11.90
N THR A 327 -7.17 14.83 -12.90
CA THR A 327 -7.80 14.84 -14.22
C THR A 327 -6.77 14.61 -15.32
N ARG A 328 -7.23 14.23 -16.52
CA ARG A 328 -6.36 14.11 -17.70
C ARG A 328 -5.62 15.43 -18.00
N THR A 329 -6.30 16.56 -17.82
CA THR A 329 -5.72 17.90 -17.96
C THR A 329 -4.58 18.14 -16.99
N THR A 330 -4.72 17.75 -15.71
CA THR A 330 -3.64 17.85 -14.72
C THR A 330 -2.44 17.00 -15.13
N ILE A 331 -2.66 15.77 -15.60
CA ILE A 331 -1.57 14.88 -16.06
C ILE A 331 -0.83 15.48 -17.26
N VAL A 332 -1.55 16.07 -18.22
CA VAL A 332 -0.95 16.78 -19.36
C VAL A 332 -0.12 17.98 -18.89
N ARG A 333 -0.63 18.79 -17.95
CA ARG A 333 0.12 19.91 -17.35
C ARG A 333 1.42 19.44 -16.69
N MET A 334 1.38 18.34 -15.94
CA MET A 334 2.58 17.78 -15.30
C MET A 334 3.55 17.18 -16.31
N THR A 335 3.05 16.62 -17.41
CA THR A 335 3.88 16.15 -18.54
C THR A 335 4.56 17.32 -19.25
N LEU A 336 3.85 18.42 -19.48
CA LEU A 336 4.41 19.65 -20.04
C LEU A 336 5.45 20.28 -19.10
N LEU A 337 5.20 20.28 -17.78
CA LEU A 337 6.18 20.72 -16.79
C LEU A 337 7.46 19.88 -16.87
N LEU A 338 7.33 18.55 -16.95
CA LEU A 338 8.48 17.67 -17.16
C LEU A 338 9.19 17.97 -18.49
N ALA A 339 8.45 18.25 -19.56
CA ALA A 339 9.02 18.63 -20.86
C ALA A 339 9.78 19.97 -20.81
N LEU A 340 9.25 20.97 -20.10
CA LEU A 340 9.90 22.27 -19.91
C LEU A 340 11.18 22.15 -19.08
N VAL A 341 11.12 21.47 -17.94
CA VAL A 341 12.28 21.32 -17.04
C VAL A 341 13.32 20.39 -17.67
N GLY A 342 12.90 19.23 -18.18
CA GLY A 342 13.76 18.28 -18.88
C GLY A 342 14.36 18.87 -20.15
N GLY A 343 13.55 19.56 -20.96
CA GLY A 343 13.97 20.26 -22.18
C GLY A 343 14.93 21.40 -21.91
N GLY A 344 14.69 22.22 -20.88
CA GLY A 344 15.59 23.30 -20.47
C GLY A 344 16.95 22.77 -20.01
N VAL A 345 16.97 21.73 -19.17
CA VAL A 345 18.22 21.05 -18.78
C VAL A 345 18.90 20.43 -20.01
N GLY A 346 18.12 19.78 -20.87
CA GLY A 346 18.60 19.18 -22.13
C GLY A 346 19.26 20.19 -23.06
N TRP A 347 18.65 21.37 -23.23
CA TRP A 347 19.17 22.49 -24.02
C TRP A 347 20.50 23.00 -23.45
N SER A 348 20.54 23.26 -22.14
CA SER A 348 21.75 23.75 -21.45
C SER A 348 22.93 22.77 -21.47
N ARG A 349 22.68 21.49 -21.73
CA ARG A 349 23.67 20.40 -21.77
C ARG A 349 23.67 19.66 -23.11
N TRP A 350 23.13 20.28 -24.17
CA TRP A 350 22.88 19.60 -25.43
C TRP A 350 24.16 19.08 -26.09
N SER A 351 25.26 19.83 -26.01
CA SER A 351 26.56 19.41 -26.53
C SER A 351 27.07 18.12 -25.88
N GLU A 352 26.94 18.00 -24.55
CA GLU A 352 27.32 16.81 -23.78
C GLU A 352 26.42 15.63 -24.08
N ILE A 353 25.10 15.86 -24.14
CA ILE A 353 24.10 14.83 -24.43
C ILE A 353 24.31 14.30 -25.85
N ARG A 354 24.41 15.18 -26.86
CA ARG A 354 24.65 14.80 -28.26
C ARG A 354 25.94 13.98 -28.41
N CYS A 355 27.02 14.41 -27.75
CA CYS A 355 28.28 13.67 -27.72
C CYS A 355 28.10 12.27 -27.10
N PHE A 356 27.37 12.16 -25.99
CA PHE A 356 27.04 10.88 -25.37
C PHE A 356 26.21 9.99 -26.30
N LEU A 357 25.14 10.51 -26.91
CA LEU A 357 24.26 9.77 -27.81
C LEU A 357 25.03 9.20 -29.00
N HIS A 358 25.90 9.98 -29.64
CA HIS A 358 26.73 9.48 -30.74
C HIS A 358 27.73 8.41 -30.28
N ARG A 359 28.42 8.64 -29.15
CA ARG A 359 29.45 7.70 -28.64
C ARG A 359 28.84 6.40 -28.08
N ARG A 360 27.62 6.45 -27.57
CA ARG A 360 26.92 5.32 -26.91
C ARG A 360 25.72 4.79 -27.69
N ARG A 361 25.55 5.18 -28.97
CA ARG A 361 24.42 4.75 -29.81
C ARG A 361 24.14 3.24 -29.76
N ARG A 362 25.18 2.40 -29.78
CA ARG A 362 25.02 0.93 -29.72
C ARG A 362 24.38 0.45 -28.42
N LEU A 363 24.75 1.07 -27.29
CA LEU A 363 24.17 0.75 -25.99
C LEU A 363 22.72 1.23 -25.91
N ILE A 364 22.44 2.42 -26.44
CA ILE A 364 21.08 2.97 -26.50
C ILE A 364 20.20 2.06 -27.33
N TRP A 365 20.59 1.73 -28.57
CA TRP A 365 19.86 0.79 -29.42
C TRP A 365 19.68 -0.59 -28.79
N LEU A 366 20.67 -1.08 -28.04
CA LEU A 366 20.54 -2.33 -27.29
C LEU A 366 19.45 -2.20 -26.21
N ILE A 367 19.47 -1.14 -25.40
CA ILE A 367 18.46 -0.91 -24.36
C ILE A 367 17.06 -0.80 -24.98
N GLU A 368 16.93 -0.09 -26.10
CA GLU A 368 15.68 0.04 -26.86
C GLU A 368 15.20 -1.32 -27.40
N ALA A 369 16.10 -2.11 -27.99
CA ALA A 369 15.79 -3.44 -28.51
C ALA A 369 15.40 -4.42 -27.40
N LEU A 370 16.11 -4.39 -26.26
CA LEU A 370 15.77 -5.21 -25.09
C LEU A 370 14.40 -4.84 -24.53
N PHE A 371 14.11 -3.54 -24.39
CA PHE A 371 12.78 -3.08 -23.96
C PHE A 371 11.70 -3.58 -24.92
N ALA A 372 11.87 -3.36 -26.22
CA ALA A 372 10.90 -3.75 -27.24
C ALA A 372 10.68 -5.27 -27.25
N ALA A 373 11.75 -6.06 -27.20
CA ALA A 373 11.67 -7.52 -27.19
C ALA A 373 10.92 -8.04 -25.96
N LEU A 374 11.24 -7.54 -24.77
CA LEU A 374 10.56 -7.94 -23.53
C LEU A 374 9.09 -7.51 -23.53
N TYR A 375 8.80 -6.28 -23.97
CA TYR A 375 7.44 -5.74 -24.02
C TYR A 375 6.56 -6.54 -24.99
N LEU A 376 7.01 -6.72 -26.23
CA LEU A 376 6.24 -7.44 -27.26
C LEU A 376 6.08 -8.93 -26.93
N ALA A 377 7.12 -9.58 -26.40
CA ALA A 377 7.02 -10.96 -25.95
C ALA A 377 5.94 -11.12 -24.87
N TRP A 378 5.88 -10.21 -23.90
CA TRP A 378 4.92 -10.29 -22.81
C TRP A 378 3.51 -9.84 -23.19
N VAL A 379 3.37 -8.91 -24.15
CA VAL A 379 2.08 -8.64 -24.82
C VAL A 379 1.56 -9.93 -25.47
N GLY A 380 2.43 -10.72 -26.11
CA GLY A 380 2.08 -12.03 -26.64
C GLY A 380 1.55 -12.99 -25.57
N VAL A 381 2.15 -13.00 -24.38
CA VAL A 381 1.66 -13.81 -23.23
C VAL A 381 0.27 -13.36 -22.78
N ARG A 382 0.04 -12.04 -22.65
CA ARG A 382 -1.29 -11.51 -22.26
C ARG A 382 -2.35 -11.68 -23.34
N TRP A 383 -1.97 -11.70 -24.62
CA TRP A 383 -2.88 -11.99 -25.73
C TRP A 383 -3.41 -13.44 -25.70
N LEU A 384 -2.63 -14.37 -25.13
CA LEU A 384 -3.06 -15.75 -24.92
C LEU A 384 -3.97 -15.92 -23.71
N GLN A 385 -3.78 -15.12 -22.65
CA GLN A 385 -4.64 -15.17 -21.46
C GLN A 385 -4.91 -13.77 -20.87
N PRO A 386 -5.93 -13.05 -21.38
CA PRO A 386 -6.28 -11.70 -20.94
C PRO A 386 -7.21 -11.64 -19.73
N ASP A 387 -7.86 -12.76 -19.36
CA ASP A 387 -8.96 -12.82 -18.39
C ASP A 387 -8.58 -12.17 -17.04
N LEU A 388 -9.45 -11.27 -16.55
CA LEU A 388 -9.27 -10.53 -15.29
C LEU A 388 -9.93 -11.19 -14.07
N TRP A 389 -10.50 -12.37 -14.24
CA TRP A 389 -11.03 -13.18 -13.15
C TRP A 389 -10.94 -14.67 -13.48
N HIS A 390 -10.82 -15.50 -12.45
CA HIS A 390 -10.95 -16.95 -12.55
C HIS A 390 -11.30 -17.54 -11.17
N PRO A 391 -12.26 -18.49 -11.05
CA PRO A 391 -12.81 -18.92 -9.76
C PRO A 391 -11.81 -19.65 -8.86
N VAL A 392 -10.89 -20.42 -9.44
CA VAL A 392 -9.91 -21.22 -8.68
C VAL A 392 -8.50 -20.63 -8.71
N VAL A 393 -8.02 -20.20 -9.88
CA VAL A 393 -6.64 -19.73 -10.10
C VAL A 393 -6.56 -18.26 -10.56
N GLY A 394 -7.56 -17.46 -10.20
CA GLY A 394 -7.68 -16.06 -10.62
C GLY A 394 -6.89 -15.07 -9.80
N GLY A 395 -6.61 -15.41 -8.53
CA GLY A 395 -5.86 -14.55 -7.63
C GLY A 395 -6.61 -13.28 -7.25
N GLU A 396 -5.86 -12.21 -7.03
CA GLU A 396 -6.35 -10.94 -6.52
C GLU A 396 -6.59 -9.89 -7.63
N LYS A 397 -6.52 -10.28 -8.92
CA LYS A 397 -6.82 -9.37 -10.05
C LYS A 397 -8.09 -8.54 -9.89
N PRO A 398 -9.21 -9.08 -9.38
CA PRO A 398 -10.42 -8.28 -9.20
C PRO A 398 -10.23 -7.15 -8.21
N MET A 399 -9.49 -7.38 -7.13
CA MET A 399 -9.13 -6.35 -6.16
C MET A 399 -8.22 -5.30 -6.79
N ASP A 400 -7.14 -5.73 -7.46
CA ASP A 400 -6.22 -4.81 -8.13
C ASP A 400 -6.94 -3.97 -9.19
N PHE A 401 -7.90 -4.56 -9.92
CA PHE A 401 -8.68 -3.88 -10.93
C PHE A 401 -9.68 -2.88 -10.32
N ALA A 402 -10.36 -3.26 -9.23
CA ALA A 402 -11.25 -2.37 -8.49
C ALA A 402 -10.49 -1.14 -7.97
N TYR A 403 -9.33 -1.34 -7.35
CA TYR A 403 -8.53 -0.24 -6.79
C TYR A 403 -7.90 0.62 -7.88
N LEU A 404 -7.44 0.02 -8.99
CA LEU A 404 -6.97 0.77 -10.15
C LEU A 404 -8.07 1.69 -10.69
N ASN A 405 -9.28 1.16 -10.87
CA ASN A 405 -10.43 1.95 -11.35
C ASN A 405 -10.79 3.07 -10.36
N ALA A 406 -10.89 2.77 -9.06
CA ALA A 406 -11.18 3.77 -8.02
C ALA A 406 -10.11 4.89 -7.97
N VAL A 407 -8.82 4.55 -8.08
CA VAL A 407 -7.72 5.51 -8.14
C VAL A 407 -7.82 6.41 -9.37
N MET A 408 -8.20 5.86 -10.53
CA MET A 408 -8.39 6.67 -11.74
C MET A 408 -9.61 7.56 -11.67
N LYS A 409 -10.69 7.13 -11.01
CA LYS A 409 -11.93 7.90 -10.87
C LYS A 409 -11.88 8.96 -9.77
N SER A 410 -11.08 8.74 -8.72
CA SER A 410 -10.96 9.67 -7.59
C SER A 410 -10.50 11.06 -8.02
N THR A 411 -11.17 12.10 -7.53
CA THR A 411 -10.85 13.52 -7.75
C THR A 411 -9.65 13.94 -6.92
N TRP A 412 -9.65 13.56 -5.64
CA TRP A 412 -8.64 13.90 -4.65
C TRP A 412 -7.98 12.63 -4.09
N PHE A 413 -6.78 12.77 -3.53
CA PHE A 413 -6.09 11.69 -2.84
C PHE A 413 -6.04 11.97 -1.33
N PRO A 414 -6.24 10.97 -0.45
CA PRO A 414 -6.37 9.53 -0.73
C PRO A 414 -7.62 9.15 -1.55
N PRO A 415 -7.56 8.07 -2.33
CA PRO A 415 -8.66 7.68 -3.21
C PRO A 415 -9.80 7.07 -2.40
N TYR A 416 -11.03 7.10 -2.95
CA TYR A 416 -12.15 6.44 -2.31
C TYR A 416 -12.08 4.92 -2.41
N ASN A 417 -12.66 4.24 -1.43
CA ASN A 417 -12.74 2.79 -1.40
C ASN A 417 -13.94 2.29 -2.22
N PRO A 418 -13.72 1.52 -3.31
CA PRO A 418 -14.82 1.03 -4.14
C PRO A 418 -15.67 -0.03 -3.42
N TRP A 419 -15.18 -0.61 -2.33
CA TRP A 419 -15.79 -1.72 -1.59
C TRP A 419 -16.20 -1.34 -0.17
N LEU A 420 -16.16 -0.05 0.17
CA LEU A 420 -16.66 0.47 1.44
C LEU A 420 -17.06 1.94 1.26
N ALA A 421 -18.24 2.18 0.68
CA ALA A 421 -18.72 3.52 0.36
C ALA A 421 -18.58 4.52 1.54
N GLY A 422 -18.10 5.73 1.22
CA GLY A 422 -17.81 6.82 2.17
C GLY A 422 -16.45 6.75 2.85
N HIS A 423 -15.60 5.77 2.56
CA HIS A 423 -14.28 5.61 3.20
C HIS A 423 -13.11 5.73 2.21
N ILE A 424 -11.93 6.08 2.71
CA ILE A 424 -10.67 6.11 1.93
C ILE A 424 -10.08 4.71 1.78
N ILE A 425 -9.35 4.42 0.69
CA ILE A 425 -8.52 3.20 0.61
C ILE A 425 -7.35 3.32 1.60
N ASN A 426 -7.40 2.56 2.70
CA ASN A 426 -6.28 2.44 3.63
C ASN A 426 -5.31 1.34 3.19
N TYR A 427 -4.60 1.60 2.10
CA TYR A 427 -3.69 0.65 1.46
C TYR A 427 -2.56 1.39 0.74
N TYR A 428 -1.50 0.68 0.33
CA TYR A 428 -0.41 1.24 -0.47
C TYR A 428 -0.83 1.48 -1.93
N TYR A 429 -1.69 2.47 -2.16
CA TYR A 429 -2.34 2.71 -3.45
C TYR A 429 -1.46 3.40 -4.51
N PHE A 430 -0.28 3.93 -4.19
CA PHE A 430 0.50 4.78 -5.11
C PHE A 430 1.02 4.02 -6.34
N GLY A 431 1.19 2.70 -6.24
CA GLY A 431 1.48 1.86 -7.41
C GLY A 431 0.40 1.97 -8.48
N PHE A 432 -0.87 1.93 -8.09
CA PHE A 432 -2.00 2.14 -8.99
C PHE A 432 -2.04 3.55 -9.56
N VAL A 433 -1.51 4.55 -8.84
CA VAL A 433 -1.38 5.92 -9.36
C VAL A 433 -0.37 5.98 -10.50
N ILE A 434 0.77 5.28 -10.38
CA ILE A 434 1.79 5.22 -11.44
C ILE A 434 1.18 4.63 -12.72
N VAL A 435 0.49 3.50 -12.61
CA VAL A 435 -0.14 2.84 -13.76
C VAL A 435 -1.32 3.67 -14.27
N GLY A 436 -2.24 4.04 -13.39
CA GLY A 436 -3.47 4.79 -13.71
C GLY A 436 -3.21 6.15 -14.34
N THR A 437 -2.12 6.83 -14.00
CA THR A 437 -1.69 8.08 -14.66
C THR A 437 -1.47 7.87 -16.15
N LEU A 438 -0.80 6.78 -16.55
CA LEU A 438 -0.57 6.46 -17.96
C LEU A 438 -1.87 6.07 -18.66
N ILE A 439 -2.71 5.26 -18.02
CA ILE A 439 -4.02 4.85 -18.55
C ILE A 439 -4.89 6.08 -18.83
N LYS A 440 -5.01 6.98 -17.85
CA LYS A 440 -5.81 8.20 -17.92
C LYS A 440 -5.25 9.24 -18.89
N LEU A 441 -3.91 9.34 -19.02
CA LEU A 441 -3.27 10.19 -20.04
C LEU A 441 -3.64 9.75 -21.45
N LEU A 442 -3.59 8.44 -21.71
CA LEU A 442 -3.84 7.85 -23.03
C LEU A 442 -5.33 7.60 -23.31
N GLY A 443 -6.20 7.67 -22.30
CA GLY A 443 -7.62 7.34 -22.43
C GLY A 443 -7.85 5.88 -22.82
N THR A 444 -6.94 4.96 -22.44
CA THR A 444 -7.07 3.54 -22.77
C THR A 444 -8.08 2.88 -21.83
N LEU A 445 -9.01 2.07 -22.36
CA LEU A 445 -9.97 1.34 -21.54
C LEU A 445 -9.25 0.49 -20.48
N PRO A 446 -9.64 0.57 -19.19
CA PRO A 446 -8.94 -0.13 -18.11
C PRO A 446 -8.80 -1.65 -18.35
N ALA A 447 -9.82 -2.33 -18.89
CA ALA A 447 -9.78 -3.77 -19.15
C ALA A 447 -8.71 -4.17 -20.20
N LEU A 448 -8.44 -3.28 -21.16
CA LEU A 448 -7.35 -3.42 -22.14
C LEU A 448 -6.02 -2.99 -21.51
N ALA A 449 -6.02 -1.85 -20.83
CA ALA A 449 -4.84 -1.22 -20.26
C ALA A 449 -4.17 -2.08 -19.19
N TYR A 450 -4.93 -2.82 -18.38
CA TYR A 450 -4.38 -3.79 -17.42
C TYR A 450 -3.48 -4.82 -18.11
N ASN A 451 -3.90 -5.33 -19.27
CA ASN A 451 -3.15 -6.26 -20.10
C ASN A 451 -1.97 -5.63 -20.86
N LEU A 452 -1.85 -4.29 -20.88
CA LEU A 452 -0.69 -3.55 -21.41
C LEU A 452 0.27 -3.10 -20.30
N ALA A 453 -0.25 -2.82 -19.10
CA ALA A 453 0.53 -2.44 -17.93
C ALA A 453 1.43 -3.59 -17.45
N VAL A 454 0.91 -4.83 -17.44
CA VAL A 454 1.67 -6.03 -17.05
C VAL A 454 2.94 -6.21 -17.93
N PRO A 455 2.84 -6.23 -19.28
CA PRO A 455 4.01 -6.24 -20.17
C PRO A 455 4.95 -5.06 -20.03
N LEU A 456 4.40 -3.86 -19.80
CA LEU A 456 5.20 -2.66 -19.61
C LEU A 456 6.10 -2.81 -18.37
N LEU A 457 5.53 -3.19 -17.24
CA LEU A 457 6.27 -3.41 -15.99
C LEU A 457 7.31 -4.52 -16.16
N PHE A 458 6.98 -5.61 -16.86
CA PHE A 458 7.93 -6.70 -17.18
C PHE A 458 9.17 -6.18 -17.91
N ALA A 459 8.97 -5.38 -18.96
CA ALA A 459 10.05 -4.78 -19.74
C ALA A 459 10.88 -3.78 -18.92
N LEU A 460 10.21 -2.93 -18.12
CA LEU A 460 10.89 -1.97 -17.24
C LEU A 460 11.73 -2.67 -16.17
N THR A 461 11.26 -3.76 -15.58
CA THR A 461 12.02 -4.57 -14.62
C THR A 461 13.22 -5.24 -15.29
N GLY A 462 13.05 -5.85 -16.47
CA GLY A 462 14.16 -6.47 -17.18
C GLY A 462 15.26 -5.47 -17.56
N VAL A 463 14.89 -4.32 -18.13
CA VAL A 463 15.83 -3.25 -18.47
C VAL A 463 16.46 -2.63 -17.23
N GLY A 464 15.70 -2.44 -16.14
CA GLY A 464 16.25 -1.96 -14.88
C GLY A 464 17.32 -2.89 -14.30
N ALA A 465 17.10 -4.21 -14.35
CA ALA A 465 18.09 -5.21 -13.91
C ALA A 465 19.35 -5.18 -14.78
N PHE A 466 19.18 -5.06 -16.11
CA PHE A 466 20.30 -4.85 -17.04
C PHE A 466 21.11 -3.62 -16.64
N SER A 467 20.45 -2.48 -16.42
CA SER A 467 21.08 -1.19 -16.09
C SER A 467 21.83 -1.23 -14.77
N VAL A 468 21.25 -1.78 -13.70
CA VAL A 468 21.93 -1.92 -12.39
C VAL A 468 23.23 -2.72 -12.55
N ALA A 469 23.15 -3.91 -13.17
CA ALA A 469 24.30 -4.79 -13.32
C ALA A 469 25.38 -4.22 -14.26
N TYR A 470 24.98 -3.62 -15.39
CA TYR A 470 25.88 -2.96 -16.33
C TYR A 470 26.67 -1.84 -15.64
N ASN A 471 25.98 -0.99 -14.87
CA ASN A 471 26.60 0.09 -14.10
C ASN A 471 27.48 -0.42 -12.95
N LEU A 472 27.07 -1.49 -12.25
CA LEU A 472 27.86 -2.07 -11.17
C LEU A 472 29.18 -2.67 -11.69
N PHE A 473 29.13 -3.32 -12.86
CA PHE A 473 30.29 -3.95 -13.49
C PHE A 473 31.33 -2.93 -14.00
N GLY A 474 30.90 -1.86 -14.70
CA GLY A 474 31.76 -0.94 -15.49
C GLY A 474 32.73 -0.03 -14.72
N GLY A 475 33.29 -0.48 -13.59
CA GLY A 475 34.00 0.28 -12.56
C GLY A 475 35.41 0.82 -12.85
N HIS A 476 36.09 0.42 -13.93
CA HIS A 476 37.55 0.64 -14.07
C HIS A 476 37.98 1.71 -15.09
N TYR A 477 37.07 2.44 -15.72
CA TYR A 477 37.43 3.31 -16.85
C TYR A 477 37.42 4.78 -16.43
N ARG A 478 38.61 5.37 -16.26
CA ARG A 478 38.81 6.83 -16.25
C ARG A 478 38.70 7.33 -17.69
N GLY A 479 37.78 8.26 -17.95
CA GLY A 479 37.60 8.94 -19.24
C GLY A 479 36.38 8.48 -20.04
N LEU A 480 35.79 9.39 -20.81
CA LEU A 480 34.69 9.13 -21.75
C LEU A 480 35.11 8.23 -22.94
N ASP A 481 36.41 7.98 -23.11
CA ASP A 481 36.99 7.38 -24.32
C ASP A 481 37.14 5.85 -24.28
N ARG A 482 36.97 5.19 -23.12
CA ARG A 482 37.02 3.72 -23.05
C ARG A 482 35.63 3.10 -22.91
N GLN A 483 35.28 2.22 -23.84
CA GLN A 483 34.01 1.50 -23.80
C GLN A 483 34.04 0.44 -22.69
N PRO A 484 32.95 0.27 -21.90
CA PRO A 484 32.81 -0.88 -21.02
C PRO A 484 33.01 -2.16 -21.83
N GLY A 485 33.92 -3.03 -21.40
CA GLY A 485 34.23 -4.27 -22.11
C GLY A 485 33.03 -5.23 -22.16
N ARG A 486 33.15 -6.28 -22.98
CA ARG A 486 32.12 -7.34 -23.16
C ARG A 486 31.53 -7.86 -21.84
N GLY A 487 32.31 -7.92 -20.76
CA GLY A 487 31.83 -8.36 -19.44
C GLY A 487 30.71 -7.50 -18.84
N ALA A 488 30.63 -6.20 -19.14
CA ALA A 488 29.53 -5.35 -18.66
C ALA A 488 28.21 -5.70 -19.35
N LEU A 489 28.26 -6.00 -20.65
CA LEU A 489 27.09 -6.44 -21.43
C LEU A 489 26.62 -7.81 -20.94
N VAL A 490 27.54 -8.76 -20.74
CA VAL A 490 27.22 -10.07 -20.18
C VAL A 490 26.60 -9.93 -18.79
N ALA A 491 27.15 -9.07 -17.93
CA ALA A 491 26.59 -8.81 -16.61
C ALA A 491 25.14 -8.30 -16.67
N GLY A 492 24.87 -7.32 -17.54
CA GLY A 492 23.54 -6.78 -17.75
C GLY A 492 22.56 -7.82 -18.30
N LEU A 493 22.93 -8.54 -19.36
CA LEU A 493 22.08 -9.55 -20.00
C LEU A 493 21.77 -10.72 -19.06
N CYS A 494 22.78 -11.21 -18.32
CA CYS A 494 22.58 -12.27 -17.34
C CYS A 494 21.71 -11.80 -16.18
N ALA A 495 21.90 -10.58 -15.66
CA ALA A 495 21.06 -10.05 -14.60
C ALA A 495 19.59 -9.92 -15.06
N MET A 496 19.36 -9.39 -16.26
CA MET A 496 18.02 -9.32 -16.88
C MET A 496 17.38 -10.71 -16.96
N ALA A 497 18.09 -11.69 -17.54
CA ALA A 497 17.58 -13.04 -17.70
C ALA A 497 17.27 -13.70 -16.34
N LEU A 498 18.20 -13.62 -15.39
CA LEU A 498 18.05 -14.14 -14.03
C LEU A 498 16.92 -13.47 -13.24
N THR A 499 16.57 -12.23 -13.58
CA THR A 499 15.51 -11.50 -12.89
C THR A 499 14.14 -11.87 -13.44
N VAL A 500 13.93 -11.83 -14.76
CA VAL A 500 12.59 -11.92 -15.36
C VAL A 500 12.36 -13.09 -16.33
N LEU A 501 13.42 -13.72 -16.87
CA LEU A 501 13.29 -14.80 -17.85
C LEU A 501 13.43 -16.21 -17.25
N LEU A 502 14.04 -16.33 -16.07
CA LEU A 502 14.29 -17.60 -15.41
C LEU A 502 13.45 -17.70 -14.14
N GLY A 503 12.82 -18.86 -13.94
CA GLY A 503 12.21 -19.23 -12.68
C GLY A 503 13.17 -19.98 -11.77
N ASN A 504 12.65 -20.45 -10.63
CA ASN A 504 13.40 -21.37 -9.78
C ASN A 504 13.40 -22.78 -10.39
N LEU A 505 14.08 -23.72 -9.73
CA LEU A 505 14.15 -25.12 -10.20
C LEU A 505 12.90 -25.94 -9.79
N GLY A 506 11.81 -25.29 -9.40
CA GLY A 506 10.58 -25.93 -8.93
C GLY A 506 9.88 -26.80 -9.97
N VAL A 507 9.92 -26.43 -11.26
CA VAL A 507 9.40 -27.28 -12.34
C VAL A 507 10.22 -28.57 -12.47
N VAL A 508 11.54 -28.50 -12.32
CA VAL A 508 12.40 -29.70 -12.31
C VAL A 508 12.04 -30.59 -11.11
N LYS A 509 11.82 -30.01 -9.92
CA LYS A 509 11.33 -30.75 -8.74
C LYS A 509 9.98 -31.41 -9.02
N LEU A 510 9.05 -30.71 -9.66
CA LEU A 510 7.72 -31.23 -10.01
C LEU A 510 7.80 -32.40 -10.98
N ILE A 511 8.57 -32.28 -12.06
CA ILE A 511 8.79 -33.37 -13.02
C ILE A 511 9.41 -34.58 -12.32
N ARG A 512 10.45 -34.36 -11.49
CA ARG A 512 11.06 -35.44 -10.70
C ARG A 512 10.05 -36.14 -9.80
N ALA A 513 9.20 -35.39 -9.09
CA ALA A 513 8.18 -35.97 -8.21
C ALA A 513 7.14 -36.78 -8.99
N ALA A 514 6.68 -36.26 -10.14
CA ALA A 514 5.74 -36.96 -11.00
C ALA A 514 6.31 -38.27 -11.58
N LEU A 515 7.59 -38.27 -12.01
CA LEU A 515 8.27 -39.48 -12.46
C LEU A 515 8.39 -40.52 -11.34
N ILE A 516 8.76 -40.10 -10.12
CA ILE A 516 8.83 -41.02 -8.98
C ILE A 516 7.46 -41.63 -8.67
N SER A 517 6.38 -40.83 -8.75
CA SER A 517 5.01 -41.34 -8.51
C SER A 517 4.53 -42.37 -9.53
N LEU A 518 5.02 -42.28 -10.79
CA LEU A 518 4.67 -43.23 -11.86
C LEU A 518 5.31 -44.62 -11.66
N ALA A 519 6.38 -44.73 -10.88
CA ALA A 519 7.12 -45.98 -10.73
C ALA A 519 6.37 -47.08 -9.93
N GLY A 520 5.23 -46.76 -9.31
CA GLY A 520 4.30 -47.74 -8.74
C GLY A 520 4.78 -48.56 -7.54
N GLY A 521 5.99 -48.32 -7.01
CA GLY A 521 6.53 -49.05 -5.85
C GLY A 521 7.87 -48.50 -5.35
N ALA A 522 8.14 -48.62 -4.06
CA ALA A 522 9.41 -48.20 -3.45
C ALA A 522 10.50 -49.24 -3.76
N PHE A 523 11.61 -48.81 -4.36
CA PHE A 523 12.85 -49.59 -4.39
C PHE A 523 13.53 -49.46 -3.02
N PRO A 524 13.63 -50.52 -2.19
CA PRO A 524 14.28 -50.41 -0.90
C PRO A 524 15.79 -50.20 -1.09
N SER A 525 16.32 -49.13 -0.51
CA SER A 525 17.75 -48.82 -0.51
C SER A 525 18.15 -48.18 0.82
N THR A 526 19.27 -48.62 1.37
CA THR A 526 19.90 -48.02 2.55
C THR A 526 20.70 -46.76 2.21
N VAL A 527 21.09 -46.58 0.94
CA VAL A 527 21.72 -45.36 0.45
C VAL A 527 20.64 -44.30 0.26
N PRO A 528 20.67 -43.17 0.99
CA PRO A 528 19.76 -42.06 0.76
C PRO A 528 19.83 -41.64 -0.72
N TRP A 529 18.75 -41.12 -1.30
CA TRP A 529 18.65 -40.67 -2.71
C TRP A 529 18.65 -41.77 -3.80
N PHE A 530 19.22 -42.95 -3.56
CA PHE A 530 19.32 -43.99 -4.60
C PHE A 530 17.95 -44.59 -4.96
N ALA A 531 17.11 -44.85 -3.95
CA ALA A 531 15.72 -45.30 -4.14
C ALA A 531 14.92 -44.36 -5.06
N ASP A 532 14.92 -43.06 -4.75
CA ASP A 532 14.26 -42.03 -5.57
C ASP A 532 14.81 -41.98 -6.99
N THR A 533 16.11 -42.20 -7.16
CA THR A 533 16.76 -42.14 -8.48
C THR A 533 16.33 -43.32 -9.34
N VAL A 534 16.31 -44.54 -8.78
CA VAL A 534 15.81 -45.74 -9.46
C VAL A 534 14.32 -45.56 -9.81
N ALA A 535 13.50 -45.07 -8.87
CA ALA A 535 12.09 -44.79 -9.12
C ALA A 535 11.90 -43.76 -10.24
N MET A 536 12.67 -42.67 -10.25
CA MET A 536 12.61 -41.66 -11.32
C MET A 536 12.90 -42.26 -12.70
N PHE A 537 13.93 -43.12 -12.83
CA PHE A 537 14.24 -43.77 -14.11
C PHE A 537 13.20 -44.82 -14.52
N ARG A 538 12.63 -45.56 -13.56
CA ARG A 538 11.48 -46.46 -13.84
C ARG A 538 10.28 -45.69 -14.35
N GLY A 539 9.90 -44.57 -13.70
CA GLY A 539 8.82 -43.72 -14.18
C GLY A 539 9.10 -43.11 -15.56
N LEU A 540 10.37 -42.77 -15.86
CA LEU A 540 10.76 -42.34 -17.20
C LEU A 540 10.61 -43.48 -18.23
N TRP A 541 10.98 -44.71 -17.86
CA TRP A 541 10.77 -45.89 -18.69
C TRP A 541 9.28 -46.11 -18.99
N GLU A 542 8.39 -45.94 -18.01
CA GLU A 542 6.94 -46.03 -18.24
C GLU A 542 6.44 -45.02 -19.28
N ILE A 543 7.00 -43.82 -19.32
CA ILE A 543 6.66 -42.82 -20.33
C ILE A 543 7.17 -43.25 -21.72
N ILE A 544 8.43 -43.70 -21.81
CA ILE A 544 9.08 -44.00 -23.08
C ILE A 544 8.59 -45.32 -23.69
N ALA A 545 8.49 -46.37 -22.87
CA ALA A 545 8.17 -47.72 -23.31
C ALA A 545 6.66 -47.98 -23.37
N HIS A 546 5.87 -47.40 -22.47
CA HIS A 546 4.43 -47.65 -22.36
C HIS A 546 3.56 -46.41 -22.66
N GLY A 547 4.16 -45.28 -23.04
CA GLY A 547 3.42 -44.07 -23.43
C GLY A 547 2.66 -43.40 -22.29
N ALA A 548 3.04 -43.65 -21.03
CA ALA A 548 2.39 -43.06 -19.87
C ALA A 548 2.46 -41.51 -19.91
N LYS A 549 1.40 -40.83 -19.44
CA LYS A 549 1.39 -39.37 -19.29
C LYS A 549 1.82 -38.98 -17.88
N LEU A 550 2.51 -37.85 -17.76
CA LEU A 550 2.83 -37.28 -16.45
C LEU A 550 1.53 -36.91 -15.72
N PRO A 551 1.29 -37.38 -14.48
CA PRO A 551 0.09 -37.10 -13.71
C PRO A 551 0.13 -35.70 -13.08
N ILE A 552 0.29 -34.66 -13.91
CA ILE A 552 0.42 -33.27 -13.48
C ILE A 552 -0.79 -32.48 -13.96
N ARG A 553 -1.53 -31.90 -13.01
CA ARG A 553 -2.65 -30.99 -13.28
C ARG A 553 -2.15 -29.69 -13.92
N THR A 554 -2.94 -29.06 -14.77
CA THR A 554 -2.55 -27.87 -15.54
C THR A 554 -1.99 -26.74 -14.67
N GLU A 555 -2.69 -26.41 -13.59
CA GLU A 555 -2.32 -25.33 -12.68
C GLU A 555 -1.02 -25.59 -11.90
N SER A 556 -0.65 -26.86 -11.75
CA SER A 556 0.57 -27.25 -11.03
C SER A 556 1.83 -26.74 -11.72
N TRP A 557 1.82 -26.58 -13.05
CA TRP A 557 2.98 -26.09 -13.79
C TRP A 557 3.45 -24.69 -13.37
N TYR A 558 2.55 -23.85 -12.85
CA TYR A 558 2.89 -22.52 -12.37
C TYR A 558 2.71 -22.33 -10.86
N TRP A 559 1.77 -23.02 -10.18
CA TRP A 559 1.62 -22.90 -8.71
C TRP A 559 2.65 -23.69 -7.89
N ASN A 560 2.97 -24.94 -8.26
CA ASN A 560 3.91 -25.75 -7.47
C ASN A 560 5.30 -25.09 -7.32
N PRO A 561 5.88 -24.46 -8.38
CA PRO A 561 7.14 -23.74 -8.26
C PRO A 561 7.14 -22.62 -7.21
N THR A 562 6.00 -22.06 -6.82
CA THR A 562 5.88 -20.99 -5.81
C THR A 562 5.34 -21.47 -4.46
N ARG A 563 5.09 -22.77 -4.30
CA ARG A 563 4.65 -23.44 -3.05
C ARG A 563 5.56 -24.63 -2.74
N ILE A 564 6.87 -24.40 -2.84
CA ILE A 564 7.87 -25.48 -2.82
C ILE A 564 8.32 -25.88 -1.41
N ILE A 565 8.09 -25.01 -0.42
CA ILE A 565 8.45 -25.21 0.98
C ILE A 565 7.40 -26.14 1.62
N PRO A 566 7.82 -27.29 2.18
CA PRO A 566 6.90 -28.21 2.85
C PRO A 566 6.44 -27.64 4.20
N THR A 567 5.20 -27.94 4.58
CA THR A 567 4.63 -27.59 5.88
C THR A 567 4.00 -28.80 6.56
N GLN A 568 3.83 -28.70 7.88
CA GLN A 568 3.11 -29.70 8.66
C GLN A 568 1.60 -29.66 8.34
N PRO A 569 0.88 -30.78 8.54
CA PRO A 569 -0.59 -30.78 8.41
C PRO A 569 -1.22 -29.69 9.28
N GLY A 570 -2.10 -28.88 8.69
CA GLY A 570 -2.77 -27.75 9.37
C GLY A 570 -1.99 -26.41 9.33
N GLU A 571 -0.73 -26.39 8.90
CA GLU A 571 0.06 -25.17 8.74
C GLU A 571 -0.07 -24.60 7.32
N VAL A 572 -0.36 -23.30 7.22
CA VAL A 572 -0.43 -22.59 5.93
C VAL A 572 0.98 -22.44 5.32
N GLY A 573 1.16 -22.98 4.12
CA GLY A 573 2.42 -22.94 3.38
C GLY A 573 2.84 -21.52 2.93
N PRO A 574 4.13 -21.14 3.07
CA PRO A 574 4.59 -19.86 2.59
C PRO A 574 4.65 -19.80 1.06
N ILE A 575 4.56 -18.57 0.55
CA ILE A 575 4.66 -18.26 -0.88
C ILE A 575 6.11 -17.94 -1.23
N THR A 576 6.69 -18.65 -2.20
CA THR A 576 8.03 -18.38 -2.74
C THR A 576 7.95 -17.88 -4.18
N GLU A 577 7.21 -16.79 -4.37
CA GLU A 577 7.08 -16.12 -5.65
C GLU A 577 8.39 -15.51 -6.15
N PHE A 578 8.51 -15.41 -7.47
CA PHE A 578 9.63 -14.80 -8.18
C PHE A 578 9.09 -14.04 -9.39
N PRO A 579 9.83 -13.05 -9.93
CA PRO A 579 9.26 -12.11 -10.90
C PRO A 579 8.61 -12.78 -12.12
N ALA A 580 9.24 -13.80 -12.72
CA ALA A 580 8.66 -14.52 -13.85
C ALA A 580 7.26 -15.11 -13.54
N PHE A 581 7.03 -15.61 -12.32
CA PHE A 581 5.70 -16.02 -11.88
C PHE A 581 4.77 -14.82 -11.69
N THR A 582 5.21 -13.77 -10.98
CA THR A 582 4.42 -12.56 -10.74
C THR A 582 3.83 -12.00 -12.05
N PHE A 583 4.68 -11.85 -13.07
CA PHE A 583 4.26 -11.34 -14.38
C PHE A 583 3.36 -12.31 -15.16
N LEU A 584 3.52 -13.63 -14.94
CA LEU A 584 2.75 -14.67 -15.64
C LEU A 584 1.37 -14.82 -15.03
N TYR A 585 1.31 -14.82 -13.70
CA TYR A 585 0.06 -14.85 -12.94
C TYR A 585 -0.77 -13.61 -13.28
N GLY A 586 -0.08 -12.45 -13.33
CA GLY A 586 -0.63 -11.21 -13.89
C GLY A 586 -1.52 -10.45 -12.92
N ASP A 587 -1.32 -10.63 -11.62
CA ASP A 587 -1.90 -9.78 -10.59
C ASP A 587 -1.09 -8.48 -10.59
N LEU A 588 -1.74 -7.37 -10.95
CA LEU A 588 -1.15 -6.02 -10.97
C LEU A 588 -0.99 -5.47 -9.55
N HIS A 589 -0.49 -6.32 -8.68
CA HIS A 589 -0.38 -6.08 -7.26
C HIS A 589 0.85 -5.20 -6.97
N ALA A 590 0.84 -4.56 -5.80
CA ALA A 590 1.88 -3.64 -5.35
C ALA A 590 3.33 -4.07 -5.57
N HIS A 591 3.66 -5.33 -5.27
CA HIS A 591 5.02 -5.83 -5.37
C HIS A 591 5.51 -5.88 -6.82
N MET A 592 4.62 -6.16 -7.78
CA MET A 592 4.90 -6.15 -9.21
C MET A 592 5.25 -4.73 -9.69
N ILE A 593 4.44 -3.75 -9.30
CA ILE A 593 4.64 -2.34 -9.65
C ILE A 593 5.91 -1.78 -8.98
N ALA A 594 6.26 -2.29 -7.79
CA ALA A 594 7.48 -1.89 -7.08
C ALA A 594 8.77 -2.41 -7.74
N LEU A 595 8.78 -3.54 -8.43
CA LEU A 595 9.99 -4.12 -9.06
C LEU A 595 10.82 -3.12 -9.91
N PRO A 596 10.26 -2.34 -10.85
CA PRO A 596 11.04 -1.32 -11.56
C PRO A 596 11.54 -0.19 -10.64
N LEU A 597 10.80 0.17 -9.60
CA LEU A 597 11.19 1.20 -8.62
C LEU A 597 12.36 0.72 -7.73
N THR A 598 12.37 -0.54 -7.34
CA THR A 598 13.47 -1.12 -6.57
C THR A 598 14.77 -1.13 -7.36
N LEU A 599 14.70 -1.38 -8.68
CA LEU A 599 15.86 -1.31 -9.58
C LEU A 599 16.34 0.14 -9.81
N LEU A 600 15.42 1.11 -9.84
CA LEU A 600 15.75 2.54 -9.79
C LEU A 600 16.50 2.88 -8.50
N ALA A 601 16.00 2.42 -7.35
CA ALA A 601 16.66 2.59 -6.05
C ALA A 601 18.06 1.96 -6.03
N LEU A 602 18.23 0.74 -6.54
CA LEU A 602 19.54 0.09 -6.65
C LEU A 602 20.51 0.83 -7.57
N THR A 603 20.04 1.46 -8.64
CA THR A 603 20.94 2.25 -9.49
C THR A 603 21.45 3.52 -8.79
N LEU A 604 20.61 4.14 -7.96
CA LEU A 604 21.01 5.26 -7.11
C LEU A 604 22.09 4.84 -6.10
N THR A 605 21.93 3.67 -5.47
CA THR A 605 22.94 3.15 -4.54
C THR A 605 24.26 2.84 -5.26
N VAL A 606 24.20 2.24 -6.46
CA VAL A 606 25.39 2.01 -7.31
C VAL A 606 26.09 3.32 -7.68
N TYR A 607 25.33 4.39 -7.98
CA TYR A 607 25.92 5.70 -8.24
C TYR A 607 26.67 6.25 -7.02
N TRP A 608 26.08 6.19 -5.82
CA TRP A 608 26.70 6.68 -4.59
C TRP A 608 27.92 5.88 -4.17
N VAL A 609 27.90 4.56 -4.32
CA VAL A 609 29.07 3.68 -4.08
C VAL A 609 30.26 4.11 -4.95
N ARG A 610 29.99 4.59 -6.17
CA ARG A 610 31.02 5.02 -7.12
C ARG A 610 31.45 6.49 -6.95
N HIS A 611 30.81 7.26 -6.07
CA HIS A 611 30.96 8.70 -6.05
C HIS A 611 30.98 9.29 -4.62
N ARG A 612 32.15 9.80 -4.16
CA ARG A 612 32.31 10.41 -2.81
C ARG A 612 31.40 11.60 -2.50
N ARG A 613 31.21 12.45 -3.50
CA ARG A 613 30.45 13.72 -3.43
C ARG A 613 29.22 13.64 -4.33
N PRO A 614 28.19 12.89 -3.92
CA PRO A 614 26.96 12.74 -4.71
C PRO A 614 26.36 14.11 -5.06
N HIS A 615 25.81 14.22 -6.27
CA HIS A 615 25.13 15.43 -6.73
C HIS A 615 23.79 15.60 -6.01
N TRP A 616 23.35 16.83 -5.74
CA TRP A 616 22.07 17.10 -5.05
C TRP A 616 20.88 16.50 -5.79
N GLY A 617 20.87 16.56 -7.13
CA GLY A 617 19.83 15.94 -7.96
C GLY A 617 19.66 14.44 -7.71
N SER A 618 20.72 13.71 -7.30
CA SER A 618 20.60 12.30 -6.93
C SER A 618 19.87 12.07 -5.61
N PHE A 619 19.91 13.02 -4.66
CA PHE A 619 19.14 12.96 -3.42
C PHE A 619 17.66 13.24 -3.66
N LEU A 620 17.33 14.24 -4.50
CA LEU A 620 15.94 14.50 -4.86
C LEU A 620 15.33 13.30 -5.61
N LEU A 621 16.06 12.75 -6.58
CA LEU A 621 15.67 11.53 -7.29
C LEU A 621 15.48 10.34 -6.34
N ALA A 622 16.31 10.23 -5.30
CA ALA A 622 16.15 9.20 -4.28
C ALA A 622 15.00 9.46 -3.31
N GLY A 623 14.74 10.72 -2.94
CA GLY A 623 13.57 11.11 -2.14
C GLY A 623 12.27 10.70 -2.83
N ILE A 624 12.16 10.99 -4.13
CA ILE A 624 11.02 10.58 -4.95
C ILE A 624 11.03 9.06 -5.21
N GLY A 625 12.16 8.48 -5.62
CA GLY A 625 12.26 7.07 -6.03
C GLY A 625 12.21 6.05 -4.89
N ILE A 626 13.02 6.23 -3.84
CA ILE A 626 13.03 5.34 -2.66
C ILE A 626 11.79 5.63 -1.81
N GLY A 627 11.40 6.91 -1.68
CA GLY A 627 10.18 7.29 -0.98
C GLY A 627 8.93 6.64 -1.59
N ALA A 628 8.87 6.49 -2.93
CA ALA A 628 7.77 5.84 -3.64
C ALA A 628 7.51 4.41 -3.19
N LEU A 629 8.52 3.69 -2.70
CA LEU A 629 8.36 2.32 -2.23
C LEU A 629 7.43 2.26 -1.01
N ARG A 630 7.40 3.29 -0.15
CA ARG A 630 6.56 3.28 1.05
C ARG A 630 5.06 3.22 0.73
N PRO A 631 4.50 4.08 -0.16
CA PRO A 631 3.10 4.01 -0.56
C PRO A 631 2.83 3.08 -1.75
N THR A 632 3.84 2.43 -2.34
CA THR A 632 3.66 1.43 -3.41
C THR A 632 3.69 0.00 -2.88
N ASN A 633 4.70 -0.34 -2.08
CA ASN A 633 4.86 -1.63 -1.42
C ASN A 633 5.70 -1.43 -0.15
N THR A 634 5.03 -1.18 0.98
CA THR A 634 5.68 -0.73 2.21
C THR A 634 6.80 -1.64 2.71
N TRP A 635 6.74 -2.95 2.41
CA TRP A 635 7.76 -3.94 2.78
C TRP A 635 9.12 -3.72 2.11
N ASP A 636 9.16 -3.06 0.95
CA ASP A 636 10.40 -2.78 0.22
C ASP A 636 11.15 -1.58 0.83
N TYR A 637 10.42 -0.61 1.38
CA TYR A 637 11.00 0.65 1.84
C TYR A 637 12.17 0.47 2.85
N PRO A 638 12.05 -0.32 3.93
CA PRO A 638 13.15 -0.50 4.88
C PRO A 638 14.41 -1.09 4.24
N THR A 639 14.26 -2.10 3.38
CA THR A 639 15.38 -2.77 2.73
C THR A 639 16.11 -1.82 1.80
N TYR A 640 15.40 -1.17 0.88
CA TYR A 640 16.05 -0.30 -0.11
C TYR A 640 16.56 1.02 0.49
N LEU A 641 15.93 1.55 1.55
CA LEU A 641 16.48 2.65 2.33
C LEU A 641 17.79 2.25 3.02
N THR A 642 17.84 1.07 3.64
CA THR A 642 19.05 0.55 4.29
C THR A 642 20.18 0.35 3.30
N LEU A 643 19.88 -0.23 2.13
CA LEU A 643 20.83 -0.35 1.03
C LEU A 643 21.32 1.03 0.57
N ALA A 644 20.45 2.03 0.48
CA ALA A 644 20.82 3.39 0.12
C ALA A 644 21.78 4.05 1.13
N LEU A 645 21.48 3.96 2.42
CA LEU A 645 22.31 4.47 3.50
C LEU A 645 23.68 3.79 3.53
N ALA A 646 23.71 2.47 3.33
CA ALA A 646 24.93 1.69 3.21
C ALA A 646 25.73 2.04 1.94
N GLY A 647 25.06 2.30 0.82
CA GLY A 647 25.68 2.74 -0.43
C GLY A 647 26.40 4.08 -0.26
N LEU A 648 25.76 5.05 0.43
CA LEU A 648 26.38 6.32 0.81
C LEU A 648 27.58 6.11 1.75
N PHE A 649 27.45 5.21 2.72
CA PHE A 649 28.52 4.89 3.67
C PHE A 649 29.75 4.29 2.95
N ILE A 650 29.52 3.23 2.16
CA ILE A 650 30.56 2.56 1.37
C ILE A 650 31.22 3.55 0.40
N GLY A 651 30.43 4.38 -0.28
CA GLY A 651 30.94 5.42 -1.17
C GLY A 651 31.86 6.44 -0.48
N ALA A 652 31.54 6.81 0.77
CA ALA A 652 32.36 7.73 1.57
C ALA A 652 33.73 7.13 1.94
N ILE A 653 33.75 5.84 2.34
CA ILE A 653 34.97 5.17 2.82
C ILE A 653 35.84 4.55 1.70
N ALA A 654 35.26 4.08 0.60
CA ALA A 654 35.93 3.15 -0.33
C ALA A 654 36.83 3.80 -1.39
N THR A 655 36.99 5.12 -1.39
CA THR A 655 37.48 5.90 -2.53
C THR A 655 38.97 6.31 -2.40
N GLY A 656 39.76 5.51 -1.68
CA GLY A 656 41.23 5.43 -1.85
C GLY A 656 42.09 6.59 -1.32
N ARG A 657 41.53 7.49 -0.51
CA ARG A 657 42.31 8.48 0.28
C ARG A 657 41.92 8.35 1.75
N LYS A 658 42.86 8.61 2.68
CA LYS A 658 42.61 8.62 4.13
C LYS A 658 41.28 9.33 4.43
N PRO A 659 40.43 8.82 5.33
CA PRO A 659 39.17 9.46 5.66
C PRO A 659 39.44 10.91 6.07
N GLN A 660 38.79 11.88 5.41
CA GLN A 660 38.90 13.28 5.82
C GLN A 660 38.30 13.45 7.22
N ARG A 661 38.89 14.29 8.07
CA ARG A 661 38.33 14.63 9.38
C ARG A 661 36.89 15.13 9.17
N GLY A 662 35.92 14.52 9.86
CA GLY A 662 34.49 14.86 9.73
C GLY A 662 33.70 14.12 8.64
N TRP A 663 34.26 13.10 7.96
CA TRP A 663 33.52 12.30 6.96
C TRP A 663 32.25 11.66 7.53
N PHE A 664 32.29 11.18 8.78
CA PHE A 664 31.16 10.53 9.44
C PHE A 664 30.03 11.53 9.70
N ARG A 665 30.35 12.74 10.17
CA ARG A 665 29.39 13.85 10.27
C ARG A 665 28.77 14.17 8.91
N GLY A 666 29.57 14.22 7.85
CA GLY A 666 29.07 14.42 6.49
C GLY A 666 28.15 13.30 5.99
N TRP A 667 28.41 12.05 6.40
CA TRP A 667 27.52 10.93 6.13
C TRP A 667 26.20 11.03 6.92
N ILE A 668 26.25 11.34 8.22
CA ILE A 668 25.06 11.55 9.06
C ILE A 668 24.15 12.62 8.44
N VAL A 669 24.71 13.77 8.06
CA VAL A 669 23.92 14.85 7.43
C VAL A 669 23.26 14.37 6.14
N ARG A 670 23.99 13.65 5.28
CA ARG A 670 23.42 13.10 4.03
C ARG A 670 22.37 12.02 4.27
N ALA A 671 22.56 11.19 5.28
CA ALA A 671 21.60 10.18 5.70
C ALA A 671 20.31 10.85 6.21
N ALA A 672 20.43 11.83 7.10
CA ALA A 672 19.30 12.60 7.62
C ALA A 672 18.55 13.34 6.51
N VAL A 673 19.27 13.97 5.57
CA VAL A 673 18.67 14.59 4.38
C VAL A 673 17.92 13.57 3.53
N LEU A 674 18.51 12.41 3.25
CA LEU A 674 17.86 11.37 2.46
C LEU A 674 16.57 10.88 3.11
N VAL A 675 16.64 10.53 4.41
CA VAL A 675 15.47 10.10 5.18
C VAL A 675 14.41 11.19 5.21
N GLY A 676 14.80 12.43 5.49
CA GLY A 676 13.92 13.59 5.46
C GLY A 676 13.23 13.77 4.12
N LEU A 677 13.95 13.67 3.00
CA LEU A 677 13.37 13.75 1.65
C LEU A 677 12.40 12.62 1.36
N THR A 678 12.71 11.38 1.75
CA THR A 678 11.78 10.24 1.55
C THR A 678 10.49 10.38 2.35
N VAL A 679 10.52 11.09 3.49
CA VAL A 679 9.33 11.40 4.31
C VAL A 679 8.58 12.59 3.73
N VAL A 680 9.26 13.72 3.50
CA VAL A 680 8.64 14.97 3.03
C VAL A 680 7.98 14.78 1.66
N CYS A 681 8.63 14.09 0.72
CA CYS A 681 8.06 13.87 -0.62
C CYS A 681 6.72 13.12 -0.58
N TYR A 682 6.47 12.28 0.43
CA TYR A 682 5.27 11.45 0.54
C TYR A 682 4.46 11.75 1.81
N LEU A 683 4.66 12.93 2.40
CA LEU A 683 3.98 13.34 3.62
C LEU A 683 2.43 13.24 3.52
N PRO A 684 1.77 13.63 2.41
CA PRO A 684 0.33 13.48 2.28
C PRO A 684 -0.16 12.04 2.42
N TYR A 685 0.58 11.06 1.90
CA TYR A 685 0.25 9.64 2.11
C TYR A 685 0.45 9.24 3.57
N ILE A 686 1.58 9.64 4.16
CA ILE A 686 1.96 9.24 5.53
C ILE A 686 0.95 9.76 6.55
N GLN A 687 0.40 10.96 6.33
CA GLN A 687 -0.60 11.57 7.22
C GLN A 687 -1.96 10.87 7.16
N ASN A 688 -2.29 10.23 6.04
CA ASN A 688 -3.61 9.63 5.80
C ASN A 688 -3.60 8.08 5.87
N TYR A 689 -2.45 7.46 6.15
CA TYR A 689 -2.32 6.00 6.21
C TYR A 689 -2.29 5.49 7.66
N ALA A 690 -3.26 4.65 8.00
CA ALA A 690 -3.33 4.01 9.32
C ALA A 690 -2.61 2.65 9.30
N VAL A 691 -1.61 2.50 10.17
CA VAL A 691 -0.79 1.27 10.24
C VAL A 691 -1.53 0.19 11.04
N GLY A 692 -2.00 -0.86 10.38
CA GLY A 692 -2.66 -2.01 11.03
C GLY A 692 -1.71 -3.00 11.73
N TYR A 693 -0.51 -3.22 11.19
CA TYR A 693 0.46 -4.20 11.71
C TYR A 693 1.80 -3.52 12.00
N SER A 694 2.15 -3.40 13.28
CA SER A 694 3.34 -2.66 13.73
C SER A 694 4.28 -3.46 14.64
N SER A 695 4.03 -4.76 14.82
CA SER A 695 4.83 -5.62 15.71
C SER A 695 5.23 -6.92 15.04
N VAL A 696 6.36 -7.47 15.50
CA VAL A 696 6.91 -8.76 15.06
C VAL A 696 6.77 -9.78 16.18
N GLU A 697 6.71 -11.05 15.81
CA GLU A 697 6.76 -12.19 16.72
C GLU A 697 7.71 -13.29 16.19
N MET A 698 8.06 -14.23 17.06
CA MET A 698 8.98 -15.32 16.71
C MET A 698 8.23 -16.46 16.01
N TRP A 699 8.84 -17.02 14.96
CA TRP A 699 8.27 -18.13 14.21
C TRP A 699 8.60 -19.50 14.81
N HIS A 700 7.56 -20.30 15.07
CA HIS A 700 7.66 -21.61 15.69
C HIS A 700 7.26 -22.80 14.78
N GLY A 701 6.72 -22.56 13.59
CA GLY A 701 6.28 -23.61 12.65
C GLY A 701 7.38 -24.14 11.74
N SER A 702 6.99 -24.77 10.62
CA SER A 702 7.92 -25.39 9.67
C SER A 702 8.88 -24.35 9.06
N ARG A 703 10.17 -24.71 9.00
CA ARG A 703 11.24 -23.89 8.42
C ARG A 703 11.73 -24.45 7.10
N THR A 704 12.37 -23.62 6.30
CA THR A 704 12.76 -23.96 4.91
C THR A 704 13.91 -24.98 4.91
N PRO A 705 13.74 -26.20 4.37
CA PRO A 705 14.85 -27.16 4.33
C PRO A 705 15.98 -26.68 3.41
N THR A 706 17.24 -26.97 3.74
CA THR A 706 18.43 -26.57 2.96
C THR A 706 18.34 -26.98 1.49
N ARG A 707 17.84 -28.19 1.21
CA ARG A 707 17.62 -28.68 -0.16
C ARG A 707 16.61 -27.82 -0.92
N ILE A 708 15.54 -27.35 -0.26
CA ILE A 708 14.50 -26.52 -0.87
C ILE A 708 15.06 -25.11 -1.13
N TYR A 709 15.86 -24.57 -0.22
CA TYR A 709 16.56 -23.31 -0.44
C TYR A 709 17.47 -23.37 -1.69
N LEU A 710 18.13 -24.51 -1.95
CA LEU A 710 18.90 -24.74 -3.18
C LEU A 710 18.01 -24.87 -4.43
N TRP A 711 16.83 -25.49 -4.34
CA TRP A 711 15.86 -25.48 -5.45
C TRP A 711 15.38 -24.06 -5.80
N ILE A 712 15.26 -23.18 -4.79
CA ILE A 712 14.82 -21.79 -4.99
C ILE A 712 15.96 -20.91 -5.54
N HIS A 713 17.13 -20.90 -4.89
CA HIS A 713 18.19 -19.93 -5.14
C HIS A 713 19.48 -20.50 -5.77
N GLY A 714 19.53 -21.82 -6.01
CA GLY A 714 20.74 -22.50 -6.48
C GLY A 714 21.33 -21.93 -7.78
N ILE A 715 20.47 -21.45 -8.68
CA ILE A 715 20.88 -20.80 -9.92
C ILE A 715 21.71 -19.53 -9.70
N PHE A 716 21.43 -18.77 -8.64
CA PHE A 716 22.21 -17.57 -8.27
C PHE A 716 23.43 -17.95 -7.44
N LEU A 717 23.27 -18.90 -6.52
CA LEU A 717 24.34 -19.32 -5.62
C LEU A 717 25.51 -19.92 -6.39
N PHE A 718 25.28 -20.66 -7.48
CA PHE A 718 26.35 -21.29 -8.26
C PHE A 718 27.43 -20.28 -8.76
N PRO A 719 27.09 -19.23 -9.54
CA PRO A 719 28.08 -18.23 -9.96
C PRO A 719 28.61 -17.37 -8.80
N LEU A 720 27.80 -17.11 -7.76
CA LEU A 720 28.23 -16.32 -6.59
C LEU A 720 29.25 -17.06 -5.73
N LEU A 721 29.01 -18.33 -5.43
CA LEU A 721 29.92 -19.20 -4.68
C LEU A 721 31.21 -19.44 -5.44
N THR A 722 31.12 -19.65 -6.77
CA THR A 722 32.31 -19.72 -7.64
C THR A 722 33.15 -18.45 -7.49
N ARG A 723 32.51 -17.27 -7.58
CA ARG A 723 33.19 -15.99 -7.45
C ARG A 723 33.81 -15.81 -6.06
N MET A 724 33.06 -16.12 -5.02
CA MET A 724 33.45 -16.02 -3.62
C MET A 724 34.70 -16.88 -3.36
N GLY A 725 34.66 -18.15 -3.77
CA GLY A 725 35.79 -19.07 -3.66
C GLY A 725 37.04 -18.55 -4.36
N ILE A 726 36.92 -17.99 -5.57
CA ILE A 726 38.05 -17.39 -6.30
C ILE A 726 38.62 -16.17 -5.55
N GLU A 727 37.78 -15.31 -4.98
CA GLU A 727 38.25 -14.15 -4.23
C GLU A 727 38.95 -14.51 -2.92
N LEU A 728 38.39 -15.48 -2.19
CA LEU A 728 38.99 -16.02 -0.98
C LEU A 728 40.32 -16.71 -1.29
N PHE A 729 40.37 -17.56 -2.32
CA PHE A 729 41.57 -18.25 -2.76
C PHE A 729 42.69 -17.30 -3.20
N ARG A 730 42.37 -16.26 -3.97
CA ARG A 730 43.34 -15.23 -4.36
C ARG A 730 43.95 -14.52 -3.15
N ARG A 731 43.17 -14.33 -2.09
CA ARG A 731 43.65 -13.69 -0.86
C ARG A 731 44.49 -14.62 -0.03
N TRP A 732 44.09 -15.88 0.07
CA TRP A 732 44.89 -16.93 0.69
C TRP A 732 46.29 -17.02 0.07
N ARG A 733 46.37 -17.00 -1.28
CA ARG A 733 47.64 -17.12 -2.02
C ARG A 733 48.53 -15.88 -2.07
N ARG A 734 47.99 -14.66 -1.93
CA ARG A 734 48.85 -13.45 -1.93
C ARG A 734 49.70 -13.42 -0.67
N HIS A 735 51.02 -13.25 -0.83
CA HIS A 735 51.92 -12.91 0.26
C HIS A 735 51.72 -11.42 0.57
N ALA A 736 51.41 -11.07 1.82
CA ALA A 736 51.42 -9.67 2.23
C ALA A 736 52.89 -9.27 2.46
N PRO A 737 53.33 -8.07 2.03
CA PRO A 737 54.60 -7.52 2.47
C PRO A 737 54.52 -7.27 3.99
N ASP A 738 55.54 -7.72 4.73
CA ASP A 738 55.83 -7.42 6.14
C ASP A 738 54.71 -7.71 7.17
N GLY A 739 54.73 -8.90 7.78
CA GLY A 739 54.12 -9.23 9.11
C GLY A 739 52.59 -9.14 9.27
N LEU A 740 51.87 -8.43 8.40
CA LEU A 740 50.41 -8.26 8.41
C LEU A 740 49.66 -9.43 7.76
N ALA A 741 50.37 -10.36 7.11
CA ALA A 741 49.78 -11.49 6.39
C ALA A 741 49.08 -12.50 7.33
N ASP A 742 49.65 -12.72 8.51
CA ASP A 742 49.19 -13.75 9.45
C ASP A 742 47.91 -13.33 10.17
N GLY A 743 47.78 -12.06 10.56
CA GLY A 743 46.57 -11.53 11.19
C GLY A 743 45.33 -11.58 10.28
N HIS A 744 45.48 -11.27 9.00
CA HIS A 744 44.35 -11.33 8.05
C HIS A 744 43.92 -12.77 7.72
N ARG A 745 44.87 -13.70 7.61
CA ARG A 745 44.58 -15.13 7.42
C ARG A 745 43.89 -15.70 8.65
N LEU A 746 44.39 -15.38 9.84
CA LEU A 746 43.76 -15.75 11.11
C LEU A 746 42.33 -15.22 11.21
N VAL A 747 42.09 -13.94 10.89
CA VAL A 747 40.72 -13.36 10.88
C VAL A 747 39.81 -14.08 9.89
N LEU A 748 40.27 -14.41 8.68
CA LEU A 748 39.46 -15.16 7.71
C LEU A 748 39.16 -16.59 8.18
N VAL A 749 40.13 -17.26 8.81
CA VAL A 749 39.93 -18.60 9.41
C VAL A 749 38.95 -18.51 10.58
N LEU A 750 39.11 -17.56 11.49
CA LEU A 750 38.20 -17.35 12.62
C LEU A 750 36.78 -17.00 12.18
N ILE A 751 36.62 -16.15 11.16
CA ILE A 751 35.31 -15.86 10.56
C ILE A 751 34.69 -17.12 9.94
N SER A 752 35.49 -17.96 9.28
CA SER A 752 35.01 -19.18 8.62
C SER A 752 34.65 -20.28 9.62
N VAL A 753 35.50 -20.51 10.62
CA VAL A 753 35.27 -21.50 11.70
C VAL A 753 34.12 -21.04 12.60
N GLY A 754 34.14 -19.78 13.06
CA GLY A 754 33.06 -19.19 13.84
C GLY A 754 31.73 -19.19 13.09
N GLY A 755 31.73 -18.78 11.82
CA GLY A 755 30.55 -18.85 10.96
C GLY A 755 30.05 -20.28 10.76
N GLY A 756 30.95 -21.26 10.59
CA GLY A 756 30.61 -22.67 10.48
C GLY A 756 29.99 -23.24 11.77
N MET A 757 30.55 -22.92 12.94
CA MET A 757 29.99 -23.33 14.23
C MET A 757 28.62 -22.71 14.47
N ILE A 758 28.43 -21.41 14.16
CA ILE A 758 27.12 -20.75 14.23
C ILE A 758 26.13 -21.41 13.28
N ALA A 759 26.54 -21.72 12.05
CA ALA A 759 25.69 -22.35 11.06
C ALA A 759 25.21 -23.74 11.52
N VAL A 760 26.12 -24.56 12.04
CA VAL A 760 25.80 -25.90 12.59
C VAL A 760 24.92 -25.76 13.83
N GLY A 761 25.26 -24.86 14.76
CA GLY A 761 24.46 -24.61 15.98
C GLY A 761 23.04 -24.19 15.65
N LEU A 762 22.86 -23.23 14.74
CA LEU A 762 21.53 -22.80 14.29
C LEU A 762 20.78 -23.93 13.56
N ALA A 763 21.45 -24.72 12.72
CA ALA A 763 20.83 -25.86 12.06
C ALA A 763 20.35 -26.92 13.05
N LEU A 764 21.14 -27.21 14.10
CA LEU A 764 20.77 -28.13 15.18
C LEU A 764 19.59 -27.62 16.02
N VAL A 765 19.45 -26.30 16.18
CA VAL A 765 18.29 -25.66 16.84
C VAL A 765 17.12 -25.45 15.86
N GLY A 766 17.18 -26.06 14.67
CA GLY A 766 16.06 -26.14 13.73
C GLY A 766 16.02 -25.03 12.67
N TYR A 767 17.13 -24.36 12.36
CA TYR A 767 17.28 -23.39 11.26
C TYR A 767 18.16 -23.95 10.12
N PRO A 768 17.69 -24.93 9.33
CA PRO A 768 18.50 -25.64 8.35
C PRO A 768 19.08 -24.74 7.23
N VAL A 769 18.43 -23.63 6.89
CA VAL A 769 18.96 -22.66 5.90
C VAL A 769 20.27 -22.02 6.38
N ALA A 770 20.52 -21.96 7.70
CA ALA A 770 21.73 -21.37 8.27
C ALA A 770 23.02 -22.05 7.74
N LEU A 771 22.95 -23.33 7.34
CA LEU A 771 24.07 -24.05 6.71
C LEU A 771 24.55 -23.41 5.40
N ILE A 772 23.71 -22.63 4.73
CA ILE A 772 24.07 -21.88 3.53
C ILE A 772 24.19 -20.38 3.86
N THR A 773 23.17 -19.80 4.49
CA THR A 773 23.11 -18.33 4.64
C THR A 773 24.20 -17.80 5.56
N VAL A 774 24.56 -18.49 6.64
CA VAL A 774 25.60 -18.01 7.57
C VAL A 774 26.99 -18.08 6.94
N PRO A 775 27.47 -19.21 6.37
CA PRO A 775 28.79 -19.24 5.75
C PRO A 775 28.92 -18.26 4.59
N VAL A 776 27.90 -18.16 3.73
CA VAL A 776 27.90 -17.22 2.60
C VAL A 776 27.84 -15.78 3.08
N GLY A 777 27.00 -15.47 4.07
CA GLY A 777 26.88 -14.13 4.66
C GLY A 777 28.17 -13.68 5.35
N MET A 778 28.80 -14.56 6.13
CA MET A 778 30.07 -14.28 6.82
C MET A 778 31.23 -14.13 5.85
N ALA A 779 31.30 -14.96 4.80
CA ALA A 779 32.29 -14.81 3.74
C ALA A 779 32.08 -13.49 2.95
N ALA A 780 30.83 -13.13 2.64
CA ALA A 780 30.51 -11.85 2.02
C ALA A 780 30.91 -10.67 2.92
N LEU A 781 30.69 -10.75 4.23
CA LEU A 781 31.14 -9.76 5.22
C LEU A 781 32.67 -9.65 5.26
N GLY A 782 33.39 -10.77 5.29
CA GLY A 782 34.86 -10.77 5.23
C GLY A 782 35.43 -10.19 3.93
N LEU A 783 34.74 -10.42 2.81
CA LEU A 783 35.08 -9.80 1.53
C LEU A 783 34.74 -8.29 1.52
N LEU A 784 33.63 -7.88 2.13
CA LEU A 784 33.23 -6.49 2.27
C LEU A 784 34.24 -5.67 3.11
N LEU A 785 34.65 -6.21 4.27
CA LEU A 785 35.56 -5.55 5.22
C LEU A 785 37.03 -5.56 4.80
N ALA A 786 37.32 -6.19 3.67
CA ALA A 786 38.68 -6.34 3.16
C ALA A 786 39.41 -5.00 2.93
N PRO A 787 40.75 -4.95 3.12
CA PRO A 787 41.54 -3.74 2.91
C PRO A 787 41.35 -3.10 1.54
N ALA A 788 41.23 -1.77 1.52
CA ALA A 788 40.89 -0.96 0.34
C ALA A 788 41.81 -1.12 -0.89
N PRO A 789 43.14 -1.36 -0.76
CA PRO A 789 43.99 -1.60 -1.94
C PRO A 789 43.58 -2.85 -2.73
N THR A 790 42.87 -3.78 -2.08
CA THR A 790 42.57 -5.10 -2.64
C THR A 790 41.12 -5.27 -3.10
N MET A 791 40.20 -4.39 -2.67
CA MET A 791 38.76 -4.52 -2.92
C MET A 791 38.10 -3.19 -3.35
N PRO A 792 37.78 -3.00 -4.64
CA PRO A 792 37.12 -1.78 -5.13
C PRO A 792 35.68 -1.68 -4.62
N ALA A 793 35.17 -0.45 -4.55
CA ALA A 793 33.84 -0.11 -4.00
C ALA A 793 32.69 -0.91 -4.63
N ASN A 794 32.73 -1.15 -5.94
CA ASN A 794 31.70 -1.92 -6.65
C ASN A 794 31.68 -3.41 -6.24
N ARG A 795 32.82 -4.02 -5.93
CA ARG A 795 32.88 -5.39 -5.40
C ARG A 795 32.42 -5.45 -3.95
N ARG A 796 32.80 -4.46 -3.14
CA ARG A 796 32.26 -4.30 -1.78
C ARG A 796 30.75 -4.22 -1.78
N TRP A 797 30.19 -3.43 -2.71
CA TRP A 797 28.74 -3.33 -2.87
C TRP A 797 28.09 -4.65 -3.30
N LEU A 798 28.70 -5.39 -4.23
CA LEU A 798 28.22 -6.73 -4.59
C LEU A 798 28.12 -7.65 -3.38
N TRP A 799 29.15 -7.71 -2.53
CA TRP A 799 29.10 -8.56 -1.34
C TRP A 799 28.18 -8.02 -0.25
N PHE A 800 28.00 -6.71 -0.16
CA PHE A 800 26.96 -6.15 0.70
C PHE A 800 25.57 -6.64 0.28
N MET A 801 25.24 -6.58 -1.03
CA MET A 801 23.95 -7.10 -1.53
C MET A 801 23.80 -8.61 -1.26
N VAL A 802 24.85 -9.41 -1.46
CA VAL A 802 24.83 -10.86 -1.15
C VAL A 802 24.64 -11.08 0.35
N GLY A 803 25.36 -10.36 1.20
CA GLY A 803 25.22 -10.44 2.65
C GLY A 803 23.83 -10.03 3.14
N SER A 804 23.26 -8.94 2.60
CA SER A 804 21.88 -8.53 2.86
C SER A 804 20.88 -9.58 2.44
N ALA A 805 21.05 -10.19 1.26
CA ALA A 805 20.18 -11.28 0.81
C ALA A 805 20.26 -12.50 1.75
N MET A 806 21.45 -12.90 2.21
CA MET A 806 21.58 -14.01 3.17
C MET A 806 20.98 -13.67 4.53
N ALA A 807 21.12 -12.42 4.99
CA ALA A 807 20.53 -11.96 6.25
C ALA A 807 19.00 -11.95 6.19
N LEU A 808 18.42 -11.44 5.10
CA LEU A 808 16.97 -11.49 4.87
C LEU A 808 16.45 -12.94 4.81
N SER A 809 17.15 -13.81 4.08
CA SER A 809 16.81 -15.24 4.01
C SER A 809 16.82 -15.94 5.36
N LEU A 810 17.70 -15.54 6.29
CA LEU A 810 17.72 -16.09 7.65
C LEU A 810 16.66 -15.45 8.55
N ALA A 811 16.41 -14.14 8.40
CA ALA A 811 15.45 -13.41 9.22
C ALA A 811 14.02 -13.99 9.09
N VAL A 812 13.59 -14.32 7.87
CA VAL A 812 12.24 -14.88 7.63
C VAL A 812 12.03 -16.31 8.14
N GLU A 813 13.10 -16.96 8.60
CA GLU A 813 13.01 -18.27 9.26
C GLU A 813 12.69 -18.14 10.75
N GLY A 814 12.91 -16.96 11.35
CA GLY A 814 12.75 -16.73 12.79
C GLY A 814 11.77 -15.62 13.18
N ILE A 815 11.50 -14.66 12.29
CA ILE A 815 10.70 -13.46 12.60
C ILE A 815 9.55 -13.35 11.60
N VAL A 816 8.34 -13.09 12.10
CA VAL A 816 7.13 -12.80 11.30
C VAL A 816 6.42 -11.56 11.83
N LEU A 817 5.57 -10.93 11.03
CA LEU A 817 4.69 -9.88 11.52
C LEU A 817 3.51 -10.49 12.31
N LYS A 818 3.23 -9.93 13.48
CA LYS A 818 2.09 -10.33 14.29
C LYS A 818 0.79 -10.04 13.54
N GLY A 819 -0.10 -11.02 13.44
CA GLY A 819 -1.37 -10.92 12.70
C GLY A 819 -1.28 -11.23 11.21
N ASP A 820 -0.10 -11.67 10.73
CA ASP A 820 0.09 -12.24 9.40
C ASP A 820 -0.48 -13.68 9.33
N ILE A 821 -0.68 -14.21 8.12
CA ILE A 821 -1.12 -15.58 7.89
C ILE A 821 0.11 -16.51 7.99
N GLY A 822 0.42 -16.94 9.21
CA GLY A 822 1.64 -17.69 9.50
C GLY A 822 2.88 -16.88 9.10
N ARG A 823 3.83 -17.49 8.37
CA ARG A 823 4.97 -16.78 7.78
C ARG A 823 4.81 -16.44 6.30
N MET A 824 3.58 -16.50 5.79
CA MET A 824 3.29 -16.46 4.35
C MET A 824 3.76 -15.18 3.67
N ASN A 825 3.30 -14.00 4.14
CA ASN A 825 3.67 -12.73 3.53
C ASN A 825 5.12 -12.35 3.85
N THR A 826 5.60 -12.70 5.03
CA THR A 826 7.00 -12.47 5.42
C THR A 826 7.97 -13.16 4.46
N VAL A 827 7.82 -14.47 4.20
CA VAL A 827 8.66 -15.17 3.21
C VAL A 827 8.45 -14.60 1.82
N PHE A 828 7.20 -14.40 1.40
CA PHE A 828 6.84 -13.88 0.09
C PHE A 828 7.56 -12.57 -0.25
N LYS A 829 7.36 -11.53 0.56
CA LYS A 829 7.83 -10.17 0.27
C LYS A 829 9.35 -10.10 0.32
N PHE A 830 9.98 -10.72 1.31
CA PHE A 830 11.45 -10.69 1.43
C PHE A 830 12.16 -11.61 0.43
N TYR A 831 11.58 -12.76 0.04
CA TYR A 831 12.20 -13.61 -0.98
C TYR A 831 12.22 -12.95 -2.37
N LEU A 832 11.25 -12.08 -2.70
CA LEU A 832 11.33 -11.24 -3.90
C LEU A 832 12.51 -10.26 -3.85
N GLN A 833 12.77 -9.64 -2.69
CA GLN A 833 13.93 -8.76 -2.51
C GLN A 833 15.24 -9.56 -2.63
N VAL A 834 15.32 -10.73 -1.98
CA VAL A 834 16.44 -11.67 -2.09
C VAL A 834 16.67 -12.06 -3.56
N TRP A 835 15.61 -12.35 -4.31
CA TRP A 835 15.69 -12.70 -5.73
C TRP A 835 16.35 -11.59 -6.55
N VAL A 836 15.87 -10.34 -6.44
CA VAL A 836 16.40 -9.20 -7.19
C VAL A 836 17.88 -8.95 -6.84
N LEU A 837 18.23 -8.97 -5.55
CA LEU A 837 19.61 -8.75 -5.09
C LEU A 837 20.55 -9.86 -5.60
N LEU A 838 20.14 -11.12 -5.49
CA LEU A 838 20.94 -12.26 -5.94
C LEU A 838 21.03 -12.34 -7.47
N ALA A 839 19.96 -12.04 -8.21
CA ALA A 839 19.97 -12.04 -9.67
C ALA A 839 20.95 -11.01 -10.25
N VAL A 840 20.93 -9.78 -9.72
CA VAL A 840 21.87 -8.72 -10.11
C VAL A 840 23.32 -9.11 -9.73
N ALA A 841 23.56 -9.57 -8.50
CA ALA A 841 24.89 -9.96 -8.05
C ALA A 841 25.46 -11.18 -8.81
N ALA A 842 24.61 -12.16 -9.12
CA ALA A 842 24.97 -13.32 -9.91
C ALA A 842 25.29 -12.93 -11.36
N GLY A 843 24.47 -12.07 -11.98
CA GLY A 843 24.74 -11.55 -13.32
C GLY A 843 26.09 -10.82 -13.41
N VAL A 844 26.36 -9.92 -12.48
CA VAL A 844 27.66 -9.23 -12.38
C VAL A 844 28.82 -10.20 -12.16
N SER A 845 28.61 -11.25 -11.36
CA SER A 845 29.60 -12.30 -11.16
C SER A 845 29.92 -13.04 -12.47
N VAL A 846 28.90 -13.48 -13.22
CA VAL A 846 29.07 -14.13 -14.53
C VAL A 846 29.80 -13.19 -15.51
N GLY A 847 29.54 -11.89 -15.48
CA GLY A 847 30.27 -10.92 -16.31
C GLY A 847 31.80 -10.95 -16.09
N TRP A 848 32.28 -11.39 -14.92
CA TRP A 848 33.70 -11.55 -14.60
C TRP A 848 34.28 -12.93 -14.93
N TRP A 849 33.58 -13.76 -15.71
CA TRP A 849 33.99 -15.12 -16.09
C TRP A 849 35.45 -15.22 -16.59
N ASP A 850 35.89 -14.26 -17.41
CA ASP A 850 37.26 -14.23 -17.95
C ASP A 850 38.33 -14.03 -16.84
N ALA A 851 37.98 -13.28 -15.78
CA ALA A 851 38.84 -13.18 -14.61
C ALA A 851 38.87 -14.47 -13.78
N TRP A 852 37.90 -15.37 -13.93
CA TRP A 852 37.86 -16.63 -13.20
C TRP A 852 38.84 -17.63 -13.78
N PHE A 853 38.75 -17.85 -15.09
CA PHE A 853 39.56 -18.86 -15.77
C PHE A 853 41.03 -18.49 -15.88
N ARG A 854 41.41 -17.22 -15.72
CA ARG A 854 42.83 -16.83 -15.56
C ARG A 854 43.50 -17.35 -14.28
N VAL A 855 42.74 -17.71 -13.24
CA VAL A 855 43.28 -18.27 -11.99
C VAL A 855 43.65 -19.74 -12.14
N TRP A 856 42.96 -20.43 -13.03
CA TRP A 856 43.18 -21.82 -13.38
C TRP A 856 44.23 -21.78 -14.50
N ARG A 857 45.38 -22.45 -14.33
CA ARG A 857 46.54 -22.31 -15.25
C ARG A 857 46.11 -22.49 -16.71
N SER A 858 46.67 -21.69 -17.62
CA SER A 858 46.42 -21.73 -19.05
C SER A 858 46.72 -23.13 -19.61
N GLY A 859 45.68 -23.94 -19.83
CA GLY A 859 45.80 -25.31 -20.35
C GLY A 859 44.60 -26.21 -20.07
N GLN A 860 43.80 -25.93 -19.02
CA GLN A 860 42.67 -26.81 -18.64
C GLN A 860 41.31 -26.27 -19.16
N SER A 861 41.07 -26.40 -20.47
CA SER A 861 39.79 -26.04 -21.11
C SER A 861 38.58 -26.81 -20.52
N GLU A 862 38.83 -27.98 -19.95
CA GLU A 862 37.83 -28.89 -19.40
C GLU A 862 37.03 -28.28 -18.24
N TRP A 863 37.69 -27.63 -17.27
CA TRP A 863 36.99 -27.00 -16.14
C TRP A 863 36.10 -25.83 -16.55
N ARG A 864 36.54 -25.08 -17.56
CA ARG A 864 35.73 -24.02 -18.16
C ARG A 864 34.48 -24.62 -18.80
N THR A 865 34.63 -25.71 -19.53
CA THR A 865 33.53 -26.42 -20.17
C THR A 865 32.58 -27.00 -19.13
N LEU A 866 33.08 -27.65 -18.09
CA LEU A 866 32.28 -28.21 -17.00
C LEU A 866 31.49 -27.13 -16.25
N TRP A 867 32.12 -25.98 -15.94
CA TRP A 867 31.44 -24.88 -15.27
C TRP A 867 30.30 -24.31 -16.11
N TRP A 868 30.54 -24.05 -17.40
CA TRP A 868 29.51 -23.55 -18.31
C TRP A 868 28.41 -24.60 -18.55
N THR A 869 28.74 -25.88 -18.57
CA THR A 869 27.76 -26.98 -18.65
C THR A 869 26.86 -26.96 -17.41
N GLY A 870 27.44 -26.85 -16.20
CA GLY A 870 26.68 -26.72 -14.96
C GLY A 870 25.78 -25.48 -14.94
N MET A 871 26.30 -24.33 -15.34
CA MET A 871 25.51 -23.10 -15.46
C MET A 871 24.38 -23.24 -16.49
N ALA A 872 24.65 -23.88 -17.64
CA ALA A 872 23.65 -24.14 -18.67
C ALA A 872 22.55 -25.07 -18.17
N ILE A 873 22.87 -26.15 -17.45
CA ILE A 873 21.89 -27.06 -16.85
C ILE A 873 20.98 -26.31 -15.86
N LEU A 874 21.57 -25.50 -14.97
CA LEU A 874 20.80 -24.70 -14.01
C LEU A 874 19.91 -23.66 -14.72
N ALA A 875 20.46 -22.97 -15.72
CA ALA A 875 19.72 -21.99 -16.51
C ALA A 875 18.57 -22.64 -17.30
N MET A 876 18.81 -23.79 -17.94
CA MET A 876 17.78 -24.56 -18.63
C MET A 876 16.69 -25.01 -17.66
N GLY A 877 17.07 -25.54 -16.49
CA GLY A 877 16.13 -25.94 -15.44
C GLY A 877 15.23 -24.79 -14.97
N GLY A 878 15.80 -23.60 -14.75
CA GLY A 878 15.02 -22.40 -14.42
C GLY A 878 14.20 -21.87 -15.60
N ALA A 879 14.70 -22.01 -16.83
CA ALA A 879 14.00 -21.60 -18.04
C ALA A 879 12.75 -22.44 -18.32
N LEU A 880 12.66 -23.68 -17.80
CA LEU A 880 11.48 -24.53 -17.96
C LEU A 880 10.20 -23.86 -17.42
N PHE A 881 10.31 -22.98 -16.42
CA PHE A 881 9.14 -22.33 -15.85
C PHE A 881 8.27 -21.59 -16.89
N LEU A 882 8.88 -20.77 -17.74
CA LEU A 882 8.10 -19.93 -18.66
C LEU A 882 7.37 -20.74 -19.75
N PRO A 883 8.00 -21.65 -20.51
CA PRO A 883 7.30 -22.43 -21.53
C PRO A 883 6.14 -23.26 -20.96
N TYR A 884 6.36 -23.97 -19.84
CA TYR A 884 5.31 -24.78 -19.21
C TYR A 884 4.24 -23.90 -18.56
N GLY A 885 4.64 -22.84 -17.87
CA GLY A 885 3.73 -21.91 -17.22
C GLY A 885 2.87 -21.11 -18.21
N ILE A 886 3.46 -20.55 -19.28
CA ILE A 886 2.75 -19.83 -20.34
C ILE A 886 1.76 -20.77 -21.03
N ARG A 887 2.18 -21.98 -21.39
CA ARG A 887 1.29 -22.97 -22.00
C ARG A 887 0.12 -23.30 -21.06
N ALA A 888 0.41 -23.59 -19.79
CA ALA A 888 -0.62 -23.92 -18.80
C ALA A 888 -1.62 -22.77 -18.60
N ARG A 889 -1.14 -21.52 -18.48
CA ARG A 889 -2.02 -20.34 -18.36
C ARG A 889 -2.81 -20.04 -19.62
N ALA A 890 -2.25 -20.31 -20.80
CA ALA A 890 -2.94 -20.09 -22.07
C ALA A 890 -4.12 -21.05 -22.29
N ILE A 891 -4.06 -22.26 -21.72
CA ILE A 891 -5.17 -23.23 -21.80
C ILE A 891 -6.14 -23.13 -20.63
N ASP A 892 -5.67 -22.64 -19.48
CA ASP A 892 -6.46 -22.46 -18.26
C ASP A 892 -7.22 -21.12 -18.28
N ARG A 893 -8.29 -21.08 -19.09
CA ARG A 893 -9.12 -19.90 -19.37
C ARG A 893 -10.52 -20.04 -18.78
N MET A 894 -11.15 -18.89 -18.53
CA MET A 894 -12.54 -18.82 -18.09
C MET A 894 -13.52 -19.46 -19.07
N SER A 895 -13.31 -19.18 -20.35
CA SER A 895 -14.05 -19.76 -21.45
C SER A 895 -13.11 -19.98 -22.64
N PRO A 896 -12.96 -21.21 -23.14
CA PRO A 896 -12.19 -21.51 -24.34
C PRO A 896 -12.68 -20.75 -25.58
N GLU A 897 -13.97 -20.39 -25.62
CA GLU A 897 -14.65 -19.76 -26.76
C GLU A 897 -14.27 -18.28 -26.95
N THR A 898 -13.74 -17.64 -25.90
CA THR A 898 -13.36 -16.21 -25.90
C THR A 898 -12.37 -15.86 -27.02
N GLY A 899 -11.55 -16.81 -27.49
CA GLY A 899 -10.52 -16.55 -28.48
C GLY A 899 -9.41 -15.61 -27.97
N ARG A 900 -8.43 -15.29 -28.82
CA ARG A 900 -7.27 -14.48 -28.41
C ARG A 900 -7.60 -13.00 -28.47
N THR A 901 -7.41 -12.29 -27.36
CA THR A 901 -7.70 -10.86 -27.24
C THR A 901 -6.85 -10.23 -26.13
N LEU A 902 -6.83 -8.90 -26.06
CA LEU A 902 -6.27 -8.16 -24.93
C LEU A 902 -7.36 -7.54 -24.05
N ASP A 903 -8.63 -7.64 -24.45
CA ASP A 903 -9.77 -7.21 -23.64
C ASP A 903 -9.98 -8.17 -22.47
N GLY A 904 -9.67 -7.70 -21.27
CA GLY A 904 -9.79 -8.47 -20.03
C GLY A 904 -11.23 -8.80 -19.60
N MET A 905 -12.25 -8.20 -20.22
CA MET A 905 -13.66 -8.49 -19.97
C MET A 905 -14.28 -9.46 -20.98
N ALA A 906 -13.59 -9.76 -22.08
CA ALA A 906 -14.17 -10.51 -23.20
C ALA A 906 -14.72 -11.89 -22.80
N PHE A 907 -14.11 -12.54 -21.81
CA PHE A 907 -14.54 -13.85 -21.33
C PHE A 907 -15.98 -13.86 -20.81
N MET A 908 -16.48 -12.75 -20.28
CA MET A 908 -17.82 -12.67 -19.70
C MET A 908 -18.92 -12.93 -20.74
N GLN A 909 -18.66 -12.70 -22.02
CA GLN A 909 -19.66 -12.91 -23.07
C GLN A 909 -20.06 -14.38 -23.24
N THR A 910 -19.18 -15.32 -22.88
CA THR A 910 -19.38 -16.77 -23.08
C THR A 910 -19.22 -17.58 -21.79
N ALA A 911 -18.60 -17.00 -20.76
CA ALA A 911 -18.38 -17.70 -19.50
C ALA A 911 -19.68 -17.91 -18.71
N VAL A 912 -19.75 -19.06 -18.07
CA VAL A 912 -20.82 -19.46 -17.17
C VAL A 912 -20.18 -19.97 -15.89
N VAL A 913 -20.71 -19.55 -14.74
CA VAL A 913 -20.24 -19.98 -13.41
C VAL A 913 -21.35 -20.69 -12.66
N SER A 914 -21.00 -21.47 -11.64
CA SER A 914 -21.96 -22.07 -10.71
C SER A 914 -21.69 -21.55 -9.30
N ASP A 915 -22.67 -20.87 -8.71
CA ASP A 915 -22.55 -20.29 -7.37
C ASP A 915 -23.93 -20.15 -6.70
N GLY A 916 -23.93 -19.88 -5.40
CA GLY A 916 -25.14 -19.72 -4.58
C GLY A 916 -24.82 -19.61 -3.09
N PRO A 917 -25.82 -19.47 -2.21
CA PRO A 917 -25.60 -19.44 -0.77
C PRO A 917 -25.10 -20.81 -0.26
N SER A 918 -24.63 -20.87 0.98
CA SER A 918 -23.99 -22.08 1.53
C SER A 918 -24.95 -23.24 1.79
N ASP A 919 -26.23 -22.92 1.95
CA ASP A 919 -27.33 -23.76 2.41
C ASP A 919 -28.35 -24.08 1.30
N ALA A 920 -28.10 -23.66 0.05
CA ALA A 920 -28.94 -23.98 -1.10
C ALA A 920 -28.13 -24.57 -2.26
N GLU A 921 -28.84 -25.14 -3.23
CA GLU A 921 -28.24 -25.63 -4.47
C GLU A 921 -27.56 -24.50 -5.26
N MET A 922 -26.37 -24.77 -5.78
CA MET A 922 -25.66 -23.82 -6.62
C MET A 922 -26.41 -23.64 -7.94
N ARG A 923 -26.61 -22.39 -8.34
CA ARG A 923 -27.24 -22.04 -9.61
C ARG A 923 -26.22 -21.72 -10.67
N THR A 924 -26.58 -22.00 -11.91
CA THR A 924 -25.80 -21.63 -13.09
C THR A 924 -26.05 -20.16 -13.43
N ILE A 925 -24.98 -19.39 -13.56
CA ILE A 925 -25.00 -17.94 -13.74
C ILE A 925 -24.22 -17.59 -15.02
N PRO A 926 -24.91 -17.28 -16.13
CA PRO A 926 -24.30 -16.76 -17.35
C PRO A 926 -23.78 -15.33 -17.14
N LEU A 927 -22.55 -15.04 -17.56
CA LEU A 927 -21.92 -13.73 -17.34
C LEU A 927 -22.23 -12.69 -18.44
N ALA A 928 -22.93 -13.08 -19.51
CA ALA A 928 -23.19 -12.21 -20.66
C ALA A 928 -24.08 -11.01 -20.30
N GLY A 929 -25.09 -11.21 -19.43
CA GLY A 929 -25.93 -10.13 -18.92
C GLY A 929 -25.13 -9.11 -18.10
N ASP A 930 -24.26 -9.60 -17.20
CA ASP A 930 -23.34 -8.76 -16.43
C ASP A 930 -22.42 -7.95 -17.36
N TYR A 931 -21.88 -8.57 -18.43
CA TYR A 931 -21.07 -7.86 -19.44
C TYR A 931 -21.84 -6.69 -20.07
N ALA A 932 -23.06 -6.91 -20.55
CA ALA A 932 -23.86 -5.87 -21.21
C ALA A 932 -24.25 -4.74 -20.24
N ALA A 933 -24.66 -5.09 -19.02
CA ALA A 933 -25.10 -4.14 -18.01
C ALA A 933 -23.93 -3.31 -17.43
N ILE A 934 -22.77 -3.92 -17.14
CA ILE A 934 -21.57 -3.20 -16.71
C ILE A 934 -21.14 -2.21 -17.79
N ARG A 935 -21.23 -2.60 -19.06
CA ARG A 935 -20.92 -1.69 -20.17
C ARG A 935 -21.87 -0.50 -20.23
N TRP A 936 -23.16 -0.76 -20.06
CA TRP A 936 -24.16 0.30 -19.99
C TRP A 936 -23.88 1.26 -18.82
N LEU A 937 -23.53 0.74 -17.64
CA LEU A 937 -23.16 1.57 -16.48
C LEU A 937 -21.94 2.45 -16.78
N GLN A 938 -20.90 1.89 -17.40
CA GLN A 938 -19.71 2.62 -17.83
C GLN A 938 -20.00 3.72 -18.87
N GLU A 939 -21.06 3.58 -19.67
CA GLU A 939 -21.40 4.51 -20.74
C GLU A 939 -22.38 5.60 -20.29
N ASN A 940 -23.29 5.30 -19.36
CA ASN A 940 -24.45 6.14 -19.04
C ASN A 940 -24.43 6.77 -17.64
N ILE A 941 -23.60 6.27 -16.71
CA ILE A 941 -23.56 6.80 -15.35
C ILE A 941 -22.48 7.89 -15.22
N SER A 942 -22.92 9.07 -14.81
CA SER A 942 -22.06 10.20 -14.47
C SER A 942 -21.53 10.11 -13.05
N GLY A 943 -20.28 10.56 -12.86
CA GLY A 943 -19.62 10.56 -11.55
C GLY A 943 -19.33 9.17 -10.97
N SER A 944 -19.31 9.08 -9.64
CA SER A 944 -19.06 7.88 -8.85
C SER A 944 -20.16 7.64 -7.77
N PRO A 945 -21.46 7.56 -8.17
CA PRO A 945 -22.55 7.28 -7.24
C PRO A 945 -22.43 5.91 -6.56
N VAL A 946 -23.02 5.76 -5.36
CA VAL A 946 -23.02 4.48 -4.64
C VAL A 946 -24.00 3.52 -5.29
N ILE A 947 -23.56 2.28 -5.47
CA ILE A 947 -24.37 1.17 -5.96
C ILE A 947 -24.64 0.15 -4.87
N LEU A 948 -25.77 -0.55 -4.99
CA LEU A 948 -26.07 -1.78 -4.25
C LEU A 948 -25.89 -2.96 -5.19
N GLU A 949 -25.05 -3.92 -4.82
CA GLU A 949 -24.83 -5.18 -5.54
C GLU A 949 -24.67 -6.34 -4.54
N ALA A 950 -24.86 -7.58 -5.01
CA ALA A 950 -24.79 -8.76 -4.16
C ALA A 950 -23.43 -8.97 -3.45
N VAL A 951 -23.50 -9.54 -2.25
CA VAL A 951 -22.35 -10.01 -1.48
C VAL A 951 -22.19 -11.54 -1.57
N GLY A 952 -20.99 -12.00 -1.91
CA GLY A 952 -20.69 -13.44 -1.98
C GLY A 952 -20.51 -14.07 -0.60
N ARG A 953 -20.72 -15.39 -0.49
CA ARG A 953 -20.53 -16.15 0.77
C ARG A 953 -19.07 -16.22 1.26
N ARG A 954 -18.10 -16.10 0.35
CA ARG A 954 -16.66 -16.04 0.61
C ARG A 954 -15.95 -15.20 -0.47
N GLU A 955 -14.66 -14.94 -0.29
CA GLU A 955 -13.80 -14.25 -1.25
C GLU A 955 -13.60 -15.05 -2.55
N TYR A 956 -13.12 -14.38 -3.59
CA TYR A 956 -12.77 -14.94 -4.90
C TYR A 956 -13.94 -15.49 -5.74
N LEU A 957 -15.17 -15.29 -5.29
CA LEU A 957 -16.38 -15.53 -6.08
C LEU A 957 -16.67 -14.38 -7.04
N TRP A 958 -17.69 -14.55 -7.90
CA TRP A 958 -18.11 -13.53 -8.87
C TRP A 958 -18.80 -12.30 -8.25
N SER A 959 -18.99 -12.28 -6.94
CA SER A 959 -19.52 -11.11 -6.21
C SER A 959 -18.67 -9.85 -6.36
N SER A 960 -19.28 -8.69 -6.14
CA SER A 960 -18.64 -7.36 -6.27
C SER A 960 -18.21 -6.99 -7.69
N ARG A 961 -18.64 -7.74 -8.71
CA ARG A 961 -18.22 -7.52 -10.10
C ARG A 961 -18.57 -6.13 -10.63
N VAL A 962 -19.68 -5.51 -10.21
CA VAL A 962 -20.09 -4.22 -10.76
C VAL A 962 -19.10 -3.15 -10.29
N SER A 963 -18.81 -3.09 -8.99
CA SER A 963 -17.78 -2.17 -8.44
C SER A 963 -16.38 -2.47 -9.01
N ILE A 964 -16.01 -3.75 -9.19
CA ILE A 964 -14.73 -4.14 -9.80
C ILE A 964 -14.55 -3.52 -11.19
N TYR A 965 -15.54 -3.68 -12.07
CA TYR A 965 -15.40 -3.28 -13.47
C TYR A 965 -15.78 -1.82 -13.74
N THR A 966 -16.56 -1.16 -12.89
CA THR A 966 -16.97 0.24 -13.08
C THR A 966 -16.17 1.24 -12.23
N GLY A 967 -15.51 0.75 -11.18
CA GLY A 967 -14.93 1.60 -10.14
C GLY A 967 -15.97 2.33 -9.29
N LEU A 968 -17.27 2.08 -9.45
CA LEU A 968 -18.31 2.70 -8.62
C LEU A 968 -18.22 2.16 -7.18
N PRO A 969 -18.37 3.03 -6.17
CA PRO A 969 -18.40 2.58 -4.77
C PRO A 969 -19.64 1.73 -4.50
N THR A 970 -19.47 0.58 -3.86
CA THR A 970 -20.56 -0.23 -3.31
C THR A 970 -20.62 -0.13 -1.78
N VAL A 971 -21.78 -0.44 -1.20
CA VAL A 971 -22.00 -0.49 0.25
C VAL A 971 -20.92 -1.29 0.95
N VAL A 972 -20.63 -2.49 0.43
CA VAL A 972 -19.53 -3.35 0.88
C VAL A 972 -19.12 -4.37 -0.19
N GLY A 973 -17.82 -4.63 -0.34
CA GLY A 973 -17.26 -5.65 -1.23
C GLY A 973 -16.72 -6.88 -0.51
N TRP A 974 -15.57 -7.39 -0.96
CA TRP A 974 -14.94 -8.58 -0.39
C TRP A 974 -14.54 -8.39 1.08
N ARG A 975 -15.08 -9.24 1.95
CA ARG A 975 -15.01 -9.09 3.41
C ARG A 975 -13.58 -9.01 3.93
N TRP A 976 -12.75 -10.03 3.69
CA TRP A 976 -11.42 -10.09 4.29
C TRP A 976 -10.50 -8.94 3.86
N HIS A 977 -10.64 -8.48 2.62
CA HIS A 977 -9.87 -7.33 2.12
C HIS A 977 -10.24 -6.04 2.84
N GLN A 978 -11.54 -5.82 3.13
CA GLN A 978 -11.96 -4.67 3.95
C GLN A 978 -11.48 -4.82 5.39
N VAL A 979 -11.64 -6.00 6.01
CA VAL A 979 -11.18 -6.22 7.39
C VAL A 979 -9.67 -5.96 7.53
N GLN A 980 -8.84 -6.39 6.57
CA GLN A 980 -7.40 -6.13 6.60
C GLN A 980 -7.03 -4.65 6.42
N GLN A 981 -7.73 -3.93 5.54
CA GLN A 981 -7.47 -2.50 5.33
C GLN A 981 -7.87 -1.66 6.54
N TYR A 982 -8.91 -2.07 7.26
CA TYR A 982 -9.37 -1.39 8.47
C TYR A 982 -9.07 -2.21 9.73
N ALA A 983 -7.89 -2.86 9.80
CA ALA A 983 -7.52 -3.74 10.91
C ALA A 983 -7.48 -3.05 12.30
N MET A 984 -7.42 -1.71 12.33
CA MET A 984 -7.55 -0.89 13.54
C MET A 984 -9.00 -0.67 13.98
N LEU A 985 -9.98 -0.98 13.12
CA LEU A 985 -11.40 -0.92 13.40
C LEU A 985 -11.95 -2.34 13.68
N PRO A 986 -13.04 -2.46 14.45
CA PRO A 986 -13.73 -3.73 14.60
C PRO A 986 -14.19 -4.27 13.24
N SER A 987 -13.93 -5.57 12.99
CA SER A 987 -14.41 -6.26 11.78
C SER A 987 -15.94 -6.18 11.60
N LEU A 988 -16.65 -5.94 12.70
CA LEU A 988 -18.10 -5.78 12.78
C LEU A 988 -18.66 -4.68 11.86
N ILE A 989 -17.91 -3.63 11.52
CA ILE A 989 -18.35 -2.60 10.55
C ILE A 989 -18.65 -3.23 9.18
N VAL A 990 -17.74 -4.10 8.73
CA VAL A 990 -17.85 -4.78 7.45
C VAL A 990 -19.01 -5.77 7.51
N ASP A 991 -19.15 -6.47 8.64
CA ASP A 991 -20.21 -7.46 8.83
C ASP A 991 -21.61 -6.83 8.89
N TRP A 992 -21.79 -5.70 9.60
CA TRP A 992 -23.07 -4.97 9.61
C TRP A 992 -23.48 -4.48 8.22
N ARG A 993 -22.53 -3.98 7.42
CA ARG A 993 -22.82 -3.56 6.05
C ARG A 993 -23.22 -4.73 5.17
N ARG A 994 -22.56 -5.89 5.33
CA ARG A 994 -22.93 -7.10 4.59
C ARG A 994 -24.34 -7.56 4.97
N GLU A 995 -24.69 -7.45 6.24
CA GLU A 995 -26.03 -7.77 6.70
C GLU A 995 -27.07 -6.79 6.18
N ASP A 996 -26.78 -5.48 6.18
CA ASP A 996 -27.66 -4.49 5.57
C ASP A 996 -27.90 -4.75 4.08
N VAL A 997 -26.86 -5.16 3.33
CA VAL A 997 -27.04 -5.55 1.91
C VAL A 997 -27.95 -6.76 1.79
N ARG A 998 -27.75 -7.80 2.61
CA ARG A 998 -28.61 -9.00 2.60
C ARG A 998 -30.04 -8.67 2.96
N GLU A 999 -30.24 -7.87 3.99
CA GLU A 999 -31.55 -7.45 4.46
C GLU A 999 -32.27 -6.61 3.39
N CYS A 1000 -31.56 -5.67 2.76
CA CYS A 1000 -32.11 -4.88 1.67
C CYS A 1000 -32.54 -5.74 0.48
N TYR A 1001 -31.85 -6.84 0.17
CA TYR A 1001 -32.28 -7.76 -0.89
C TYR A 1001 -33.37 -8.75 -0.46
N ASN A 1002 -33.35 -9.26 0.78
CA ASN A 1002 -34.24 -10.34 1.24
C ASN A 1002 -35.54 -9.85 1.89
N SER A 1003 -35.53 -8.72 2.59
CA SER A 1003 -36.72 -8.21 3.29
C SER A 1003 -37.84 -7.90 2.30
N THR A 1004 -39.09 -8.11 2.70
CA THR A 1004 -40.27 -7.65 1.95
C THR A 1004 -40.78 -6.29 2.44
N ASP A 1005 -40.18 -5.74 3.50
CA ASP A 1005 -40.53 -4.42 4.04
C ASP A 1005 -39.82 -3.30 3.25
N ILE A 1006 -40.63 -2.53 2.52
CA ILE A 1006 -40.17 -1.40 1.71
C ILE A 1006 -39.56 -0.29 2.57
N ALA A 1007 -40.12 0.00 3.75
CA ALA A 1007 -39.62 1.05 4.62
C ALA A 1007 -38.22 0.69 5.17
N GLN A 1008 -38.04 -0.57 5.53
CA GLN A 1008 -36.73 -1.09 5.96
C GLN A 1008 -35.70 -1.05 4.82
N ALA A 1009 -36.09 -1.46 3.61
CA ALA A 1009 -35.21 -1.39 2.44
C ALA A 1009 -34.82 0.06 2.12
N GLN A 1010 -35.77 0.99 2.11
CA GLN A 1010 -35.53 2.42 1.87
C GLN A 1010 -34.59 3.02 2.91
N ALA A 1011 -34.78 2.70 4.20
CA ALA A 1011 -33.89 3.18 5.26
C ALA A 1011 -32.43 2.73 5.08
N ILE A 1012 -32.20 1.55 4.49
CA ILE A 1012 -30.85 1.07 4.15
C ILE A 1012 -30.29 1.81 2.93
N LEU A 1013 -31.10 2.03 1.89
CA LEU A 1013 -30.71 2.79 0.70
C LEU A 1013 -30.28 4.22 1.07
N ASP A 1014 -31.08 4.90 1.91
CA ASP A 1014 -30.81 6.27 2.36
C ASP A 1014 -29.55 6.33 3.25
N ARG A 1015 -29.35 5.35 4.14
CA ARG A 1015 -28.19 5.28 5.04
C ARG A 1015 -26.86 5.28 4.31
N TYR A 1016 -26.80 4.65 3.13
CA TYR A 1016 -25.58 4.53 2.34
C TYR A 1016 -25.57 5.41 1.09
N ASP A 1017 -26.57 6.29 0.93
CA ASP A 1017 -26.75 7.14 -0.25
C ASP A 1017 -26.70 6.33 -1.56
N VAL A 1018 -27.39 5.18 -1.56
CA VAL A 1018 -27.46 4.30 -2.74
C VAL A 1018 -28.24 5.00 -3.83
N ARG A 1019 -27.64 5.14 -5.01
CA ARG A 1019 -28.28 5.72 -6.18
C ARG A 1019 -28.72 4.69 -7.21
N TYR A 1020 -28.06 3.53 -7.27
CA TYR A 1020 -28.44 2.46 -8.19
C TYR A 1020 -28.46 1.10 -7.51
N ILE A 1021 -29.50 0.32 -7.76
CA ILE A 1021 -29.67 -1.05 -7.29
C ILE A 1021 -29.53 -1.97 -8.48
N TYR A 1022 -28.66 -2.97 -8.37
CA TYR A 1022 -28.38 -3.93 -9.42
C TYR A 1022 -29.05 -5.26 -9.13
N VAL A 1023 -29.84 -5.81 -10.07
CA VAL A 1023 -30.47 -7.13 -9.95
C VAL A 1023 -30.21 -7.95 -11.21
N GLY A 1024 -29.24 -8.87 -11.15
CA GLY A 1024 -28.95 -9.84 -12.21
C GLY A 1024 -29.09 -11.29 -11.74
N GLU A 1025 -28.60 -12.22 -12.56
CA GLU A 1025 -28.61 -13.65 -12.24
C GLU A 1025 -27.84 -13.99 -10.96
N TYR A 1026 -26.77 -13.23 -10.64
CA TYR A 1026 -26.03 -13.42 -9.40
C TYR A 1026 -26.86 -13.04 -8.16
N GLU A 1027 -27.57 -11.91 -8.18
CA GLU A 1027 -28.52 -11.55 -7.13
C GLU A 1027 -29.65 -12.58 -6.99
N ARG A 1028 -30.23 -13.04 -8.11
CA ARG A 1028 -31.28 -14.08 -8.13
C ARG A 1028 -30.80 -15.43 -7.58
N ALA A 1029 -29.50 -15.71 -7.64
CA ALA A 1029 -28.91 -16.92 -7.09
C ALA A 1029 -28.73 -16.86 -5.56
N TYR A 1030 -28.61 -15.67 -4.97
CA TYR A 1030 -28.30 -15.47 -3.55
C TYR A 1030 -29.49 -15.02 -2.68
N TYR A 1031 -30.51 -14.40 -3.28
CA TYR A 1031 -31.59 -13.75 -2.53
C TYR A 1031 -32.98 -14.28 -2.89
N THR A 1032 -33.95 -14.06 -2.00
CA THR A 1032 -35.30 -14.62 -2.15
C THR A 1032 -36.07 -13.94 -3.28
N PRO A 1033 -36.88 -14.69 -4.07
CA PRO A 1033 -37.71 -14.09 -5.11
C PRO A 1033 -38.70 -13.03 -4.58
N ALA A 1034 -39.27 -13.27 -3.39
CA ALA A 1034 -40.18 -12.33 -2.73
C ALA A 1034 -39.47 -11.02 -2.35
N GLY A 1035 -38.25 -11.11 -1.80
CA GLY A 1035 -37.44 -9.94 -1.48
C GLY A 1035 -37.06 -9.15 -2.74
N LEU A 1036 -36.73 -9.80 -3.84
CA LEU A 1036 -36.38 -9.11 -5.09
C LEU A 1036 -37.60 -8.45 -5.77
N ALA A 1037 -38.78 -9.07 -5.69
CA ALA A 1037 -40.01 -8.54 -6.30
C ALA A 1037 -40.42 -7.17 -5.73
N LYS A 1038 -40.06 -6.85 -4.47
CA LYS A 1038 -40.38 -5.56 -3.84
C LYS A 1038 -39.86 -4.36 -4.64
N PHE A 1039 -38.74 -4.50 -5.36
CA PHE A 1039 -38.18 -3.38 -6.11
C PHE A 1039 -39.10 -2.93 -7.25
N ASP A 1040 -39.89 -3.84 -7.82
CA ASP A 1040 -40.91 -3.48 -8.79
C ASP A 1040 -42.09 -2.74 -8.13
N GLU A 1041 -42.47 -3.14 -6.92
CA GLU A 1041 -43.48 -2.41 -6.14
C GLU A 1041 -42.99 -1.00 -5.78
N MET A 1042 -41.71 -0.86 -5.42
CA MET A 1042 -41.09 0.44 -5.17
C MET A 1042 -41.04 1.33 -6.43
N VAL A 1043 -40.95 0.74 -7.63
CA VAL A 1043 -41.12 1.49 -8.89
C VAL A 1043 -42.55 2.00 -9.04
N VAL A 1044 -43.54 1.16 -8.76
CA VAL A 1044 -44.97 1.57 -8.80
C VAL A 1044 -45.26 2.69 -7.79
N GLN A 1045 -44.62 2.66 -6.61
CA GLN A 1045 -44.73 3.71 -5.59
C GLN A 1045 -43.92 4.99 -5.90
N GLY A 1046 -43.19 5.03 -7.01
CA GLY A 1046 -42.38 6.19 -7.41
C GLY A 1046 -41.09 6.38 -6.60
N LEU A 1047 -40.72 5.42 -5.74
CA LEU A 1047 -39.48 5.44 -4.96
C LEU A 1047 -38.27 5.07 -5.83
N LEU A 1048 -38.47 4.21 -6.82
CA LEU A 1048 -37.45 3.76 -7.76
C LEU A 1048 -37.86 4.04 -9.21
N ARG A 1049 -36.87 4.14 -10.10
CA ARG A 1049 -37.06 4.18 -11.55
C ARG A 1049 -36.25 3.07 -12.21
N LEU A 1050 -36.88 2.21 -13.00
CA LEU A 1050 -36.18 1.23 -13.82
C LEU A 1050 -35.45 1.95 -14.97
N VAL A 1051 -34.12 1.84 -15.03
CA VAL A 1051 -33.27 2.53 -16.01
C VAL A 1051 -32.58 1.58 -17.00
N TYR A 1052 -32.52 0.29 -16.68
CA TYR A 1052 -32.00 -0.75 -17.56
C TYR A 1052 -32.78 -2.05 -17.33
N ASP A 1053 -33.20 -2.70 -18.41
CA ASP A 1053 -33.84 -4.02 -18.39
C ASP A 1053 -33.49 -4.77 -19.67
N ALA A 1054 -32.45 -5.60 -19.60
CA ALA A 1054 -32.02 -6.42 -20.73
C ALA A 1054 -31.16 -7.59 -20.25
N GLN A 1055 -31.20 -8.70 -21.02
CA GLN A 1055 -30.34 -9.87 -20.82
C GLN A 1055 -30.36 -10.43 -19.39
N GLY A 1056 -31.52 -10.44 -18.74
CA GLY A 1056 -31.69 -10.96 -17.38
C GLY A 1056 -31.23 -10.02 -16.26
N VAL A 1057 -30.77 -8.82 -16.59
CA VAL A 1057 -30.34 -7.80 -15.62
C VAL A 1057 -31.30 -6.62 -15.62
N ARG A 1058 -31.66 -6.17 -14.41
CA ARG A 1058 -32.46 -4.97 -14.16
C ARG A 1058 -31.68 -4.02 -13.24
N ILE A 1059 -31.65 -2.74 -13.59
CA ILE A 1059 -31.01 -1.69 -12.79
C ILE A 1059 -32.04 -0.63 -12.46
N TYR A 1060 -32.16 -0.34 -11.16
CA TYR A 1060 -33.09 0.64 -10.63
C TYR A 1060 -32.32 1.85 -10.13
N GLN A 1061 -32.79 3.05 -10.45
CA GLN A 1061 -32.31 4.31 -9.91
C GLN A 1061 -33.17 4.69 -8.71
N VAL A 1062 -32.54 5.05 -7.59
CA VAL A 1062 -33.23 5.54 -6.39
C VAL A 1062 -33.64 6.99 -6.62
N MET A 1063 -34.94 7.28 -6.47
CA MET A 1063 -35.48 8.64 -6.56
C MET A 1063 -35.24 9.33 -5.22
N SER A 1064 -34.57 10.48 -5.25
CA SER A 1064 -34.40 11.27 -4.03
C SER A 1064 -35.76 11.80 -3.61
N SER A 1065 -36.17 11.54 -2.38
CA SER A 1065 -37.23 12.28 -1.70
C SER A 1065 -36.75 13.71 -1.46
N ALA A 1066 -36.67 14.52 -2.50
CA ALA A 1066 -36.55 15.95 -2.32
C ALA A 1066 -37.86 16.41 -1.68
N ALA A 1067 -37.75 16.92 -0.45
CA ALA A 1067 -38.71 17.86 0.11
C ALA A 1067 -39.10 18.85 -0.99
N GLY A 1068 -40.40 19.15 -1.09
CA GLY A 1068 -40.92 20.03 -2.12
C GLY A 1068 -40.13 21.33 -2.21
N ASP A 1069 -39.50 21.55 -3.36
CA ASP A 1069 -39.30 22.89 -3.87
C ASP A 1069 -40.69 23.47 -4.14
N GLY A 1070 -41.28 24.03 -3.08
CA GLY A 1070 -42.32 25.03 -3.20
C GLY A 1070 -41.72 26.26 -3.87
N GLY A 1071 -42.43 26.75 -4.89
CA GLY A 1071 -42.04 27.86 -5.76
C GLY A 1071 -41.90 29.22 -5.08
#